data_AF-A0A814XMW6-F1
#
_entry.id   AF-A0A814XMW6-F1
#
_cell.length_a   1.000
_cell.length_b   1.000
_cell.length_c   1.000
_cell.angle_alpha   90.00
_cell.angle_beta   90.00
_cell.angle_gamma   90.00
#
_symmetry.space_group_name_H-M   'P 1'
#
loop_
_entity.id
_entity.type
_entity.pdbx_description
1 polymer ?
#
loop_
_entity_poly.entity_id
_entity_poly.type
_entity_poly.pdbx_seq_one_letter_code
_entity_poly.pdbx_strand_id
1 'polypeptide(L)'
;MDGQTIYAAIEGDSAVKKWTKGASEGIQVGGECFYCMGVSVDKEKNVYMSSAGRSCVYKWSPQTNIITIVAGRENYQGTTSEYLSSPEGIYVDGNSGTVYVADYVNNRIQKWEKDAHNGTTVAGLSTGEGGSDHESLSEPSSVWVDDETLVVYVADSANERIQRWLYNASMGDTIAGGSENVWLSMPDDVRLSATLTIPVAKHSNEKFPVLLEYKPYRKDDNSFNADQSNIFYLARRGFIVAKVDIRGTGSSEGVLIEREYTTQELDDCENVIKQLADYPHSNGRVGMFGLSWSAFNSLMMATLRRPPSLRAIFAAHASDDLYKNDIHYPDGIMHLDHYIVSIDHANALPATPNYVMNEQWIKERFTRRPWADIYLEHQLDDSFWRKHSIKYVYANLTLPTYLIGGLYDPYKDTAINIYEHAHQISPKIKVVVGPFIHAMPDNVNRNPGPGFDSNAEMVRWFNHWLKDDNENSDILNEPDITLFIRTSLTTGTYRYESQWPIHRRRTRRMYMTNDRMLTERIPSHVDGKRNNSNVDILEYRPWIGFESGLWLGGLTGNQQSYDEHSLVYQSDPINETIEIIGFVNVSLQVSTIAPMAHWIVRLEDVDNNAQVWLVTTGALNGAQRQTPSAPLEPNHMYTITFRLHFTTWTFFNGHSIRVAISNAMFPTYWPSAFAMNTSLFLNSSATFIDLPVILPLSSTSPSPSFTQQQVSSTDIFPELFSAATTNLAVVNKLIAHTHANHHVIDHHGFYTHTAHHLGSLHFLDATDNKIEELYKGMHDEVNFYQDSPHEITRTNWRQSIGDKRFCKAYQEFFDQELAAAGNDWRQKFMEFLLDNESGPLINCVVAGVAHPLIHIGYAFELDSIVVASEALTMCAASYNYLHEVIDKLKPPKSGSKSALTIFQDLRSDHRLPLFDGPGVDNLEPTVKQATDIILSHYDQWLVNVNDLEKIVEELFDLTVYLYGATHKPDQIEFDFFLLHLLTSMNAIRMIYPHLNNRQVAEHILYQFFYFASAIYIGQLRPEINKTLIHDYNIDYAKQNWNYVIEQSMNTDLIGHSHFLKVIRSLRDAEAVYGFKDGLYLKTAVKTIENINKENMWIGGPTNPRQLNVLKRA
;
A
#
# COMPACT_ATOMS: atom_id res chain seq x y z
N MET A 1 -40.74 -14.11 -0.31
CA MET A 1 -40.77 -13.70 1.12
C MET A 1 -41.91 -12.70 1.34
N ASP A 2 -42.51 -12.61 2.52
CA ASP A 2 -43.60 -11.65 2.83
C ASP A 2 -43.11 -10.18 2.98
N GLY A 3 -41.86 -9.90 2.59
CA GLY A 3 -41.22 -8.59 2.70
C GLY A 3 -41.01 -8.11 4.14
N GLN A 4 -41.30 -8.95 5.13
CA GLN A 4 -41.28 -8.59 6.54
C GLN A 4 -40.46 -9.55 7.40
N THR A 5 -39.90 -10.63 6.84
CA THR A 5 -39.10 -11.59 7.61
C THR A 5 -37.82 -11.96 6.88
N ILE A 6 -36.68 -11.84 7.56
CA ILE A 6 -35.35 -12.23 7.10
C ILE A 6 -34.91 -13.48 7.85
N TYR A 7 -34.30 -14.43 7.14
CA TYR A 7 -33.63 -15.58 7.71
C TYR A 7 -32.16 -15.50 7.31
N ALA A 8 -31.24 -15.69 8.25
CA ALA A 8 -29.81 -15.70 7.98
C ALA A 8 -29.17 -16.94 8.60
N ALA A 9 -28.36 -17.64 7.81
CA ALA A 9 -27.39 -18.61 8.31
C ALA A 9 -26.21 -17.83 8.91
N ILE A 10 -25.80 -18.19 10.12
CA ILE A 10 -24.68 -17.52 10.82
C ILE A 10 -23.64 -18.58 11.09
N GLU A 11 -22.54 -18.52 10.35
CA GLU A 11 -21.45 -19.50 10.39
C GLU A 11 -20.87 -19.63 11.80
N GLY A 12 -20.51 -18.50 12.44
CA GLY A 12 -19.93 -18.48 13.78
C GLY A 12 -20.84 -19.03 14.88
N ASP A 13 -22.17 -18.98 14.68
CA ASP A 13 -23.14 -19.49 15.65
C ASP A 13 -23.61 -20.91 15.33
N SER A 14 -23.22 -21.47 14.17
CA SER A 14 -23.69 -22.78 13.70
C SER A 14 -25.23 -22.91 13.76
N ALA A 15 -25.93 -21.86 13.32
CA ALA A 15 -27.38 -21.76 13.43
C ALA A 15 -28.01 -20.90 12.34
N VAL A 16 -29.33 -21.05 12.14
CA VAL A 16 -30.15 -20.09 11.41
C VAL A 16 -30.91 -19.21 12.38
N LYS A 17 -30.88 -17.90 12.16
CA LYS A 17 -31.69 -16.93 12.90
C LYS A 17 -32.74 -16.28 12.00
N LYS A 18 -33.90 -15.99 12.58
CA LYS A 18 -35.06 -15.34 11.94
C LYS A 18 -35.32 -13.98 12.57
N TRP A 19 -35.38 -12.94 11.76
CA TRP A 19 -35.79 -11.59 12.15
C TRP A 19 -37.10 -11.22 11.46
N THR A 20 -38.07 -10.71 12.21
CA THR A 20 -39.24 -10.03 11.63
C THR A 20 -38.97 -8.53 11.51
N LYS A 21 -39.73 -7.80 10.68
CA LYS A 21 -39.55 -6.38 10.44
C LYS A 21 -39.66 -5.60 11.75
N GLY A 22 -38.61 -4.85 12.10
CA GLY A 22 -38.51 -4.14 13.36
C GLY A 22 -37.99 -4.99 14.53
N ALA A 23 -37.65 -6.26 14.31
CA ALA A 23 -36.92 -7.06 15.29
C ALA A 23 -35.46 -6.63 15.31
N SER A 24 -34.96 -6.33 16.50
CA SER A 24 -33.58 -5.99 16.77
C SER A 24 -32.68 -7.21 16.98
N GLU A 25 -33.28 -8.35 17.33
CA GLU A 25 -32.59 -9.63 17.47
C GLU A 25 -33.23 -10.75 16.65
N GLY A 26 -32.40 -11.72 16.27
CA GLY A 26 -32.79 -12.85 15.47
C GLY A 26 -33.10 -14.02 16.37
N ILE A 27 -34.28 -14.60 16.22
CA ILE A 27 -34.66 -15.80 16.95
C ILE A 27 -34.02 -17.00 16.25
N GLN A 28 -33.22 -17.78 16.96
CA GLN A 28 -32.71 -19.04 16.42
C GLN A 28 -33.88 -19.94 16.04
N VAL A 29 -33.87 -20.43 14.81
CA VAL A 29 -34.89 -21.30 14.24
C VAL A 29 -34.24 -22.55 13.67
N GLY A 30 -34.70 -23.72 14.11
CA GLY A 30 -34.03 -24.99 13.84
C GLY A 30 -32.81 -25.24 14.73
N GLY A 31 -32.36 -26.50 14.74
CA GLY A 31 -31.36 -27.03 15.68
C GLY A 31 -29.91 -26.75 15.27
N GLU A 32 -28.99 -27.45 15.93
CA GLU A 32 -27.54 -27.29 15.77
C GLU A 32 -27.07 -27.65 14.35
N CYS A 33 -26.82 -26.64 13.52
CA CYS A 33 -26.36 -26.76 12.15
C CYS A 33 -24.88 -26.38 12.10
N PHE A 34 -23.98 -27.36 12.22
CA PHE A 34 -22.54 -27.10 12.34
C PHE A 34 -21.96 -26.51 11.05
N TYR A 35 -21.31 -25.34 11.14
CA TYR A 35 -20.92 -24.49 10.01
C TYR A 35 -22.12 -24.25 9.07
N CYS A 36 -23.06 -23.43 9.54
CA CYS A 36 -24.29 -23.12 8.80
C CYS A 36 -23.98 -22.12 7.68
N MET A 37 -24.01 -22.58 6.43
CA MET A 37 -23.56 -21.79 5.27
C MET A 37 -24.72 -21.26 4.41
N GLY A 38 -25.88 -21.91 4.47
CA GLY A 38 -27.03 -21.57 3.62
C GLY A 38 -28.36 -21.75 4.34
N VAL A 39 -29.33 -20.89 3.99
CA VAL A 39 -30.69 -20.94 4.50
C VAL A 39 -31.69 -20.70 3.37
N SER A 40 -32.80 -21.44 3.39
CA SER A 40 -33.94 -21.22 2.50
C SER A 40 -35.25 -21.51 3.21
N VAL A 41 -36.36 -20.95 2.73
CA VAL A 41 -37.68 -21.04 3.39
C VAL A 41 -38.78 -21.30 2.36
N ASP A 42 -39.60 -22.32 2.62
CA ASP A 42 -40.73 -22.67 1.73
C ASP A 42 -42.01 -21.86 2.04
N LYS A 43 -43.07 -22.08 1.23
CA LYS A 43 -44.35 -21.36 1.38
C LYS A 43 -45.08 -21.68 2.69
N GLU A 44 -44.82 -22.85 3.27
CA GLU A 44 -45.34 -23.27 4.58
C GLU A 44 -44.51 -22.73 5.75
N LYS A 45 -43.48 -21.92 5.46
CA LYS A 45 -42.53 -21.34 6.42
C LYS A 45 -41.62 -22.36 7.09
N ASN A 46 -41.45 -23.55 6.52
CA ASN A 46 -40.40 -24.46 6.97
C ASN A 46 -39.04 -23.87 6.60
N VAL A 47 -38.06 -24.01 7.49
CA VAL A 47 -36.70 -23.48 7.33
C VAL A 47 -35.76 -24.62 6.97
N TYR A 48 -35.04 -24.46 5.88
CA TYR A 48 -34.03 -25.38 5.40
C TYR A 48 -32.66 -24.77 5.67
N MET A 49 -31.72 -25.58 6.12
CA MET A 49 -30.38 -25.14 6.51
C MET A 49 -29.33 -26.16 6.11
N SER A 50 -28.28 -25.72 5.47
CA SER A 50 -27.13 -26.55 5.11
C SER A 50 -26.10 -26.54 6.24
N SER A 51 -25.74 -27.74 6.69
CA SER A 51 -24.66 -27.94 7.65
C SER A 51 -23.44 -28.41 6.89
N ALA A 52 -22.53 -27.48 6.58
CA ALA A 52 -21.28 -27.80 5.91
C ALA A 52 -20.49 -28.83 6.73
N GLY A 53 -20.38 -28.61 8.05
CA GLY A 53 -19.65 -29.46 8.96
C GLY A 53 -20.26 -30.85 9.20
N ARG A 54 -21.56 -31.05 8.94
CA ARG A 54 -22.22 -32.37 9.04
C ARG A 54 -22.62 -32.97 7.69
N SER A 55 -22.27 -32.32 6.58
CA SER A 55 -22.49 -32.84 5.21
C SER A 55 -23.96 -33.19 4.90
N CYS A 56 -24.91 -32.40 5.40
CA CYS A 56 -26.33 -32.61 5.18
C CYS A 56 -27.13 -31.30 5.19
N VAL A 57 -28.38 -31.38 4.73
CA VAL A 57 -29.36 -30.29 4.83
C VAL A 57 -30.48 -30.70 5.77
N TYR A 58 -30.72 -29.89 6.80
CA TYR A 58 -31.83 -30.05 7.72
C TYR A 58 -33.04 -29.24 7.27
N LYS A 59 -34.24 -29.76 7.52
CA LYS A 59 -35.51 -29.05 7.47
C LYS A 59 -36.10 -28.97 8.87
N TRP A 60 -36.40 -27.76 9.33
CA TRP A 60 -37.14 -27.49 10.55
C TRP A 60 -38.53 -26.93 10.22
N SER A 61 -39.56 -27.51 10.84
CA SER A 61 -40.94 -27.05 10.70
C SER A 61 -41.38 -26.26 11.94
N PRO A 62 -41.75 -24.97 11.81
CA PRO A 62 -42.23 -24.19 12.95
C PRO A 62 -43.56 -24.68 13.53
N GLN A 63 -44.36 -25.41 12.76
CA GLN A 63 -45.66 -25.93 13.21
C GLN A 63 -45.52 -27.14 14.14
N THR A 64 -44.53 -27.99 13.88
CA THR A 64 -44.31 -29.24 14.62
C THR A 64 -43.11 -29.18 15.55
N ASN A 65 -42.22 -28.21 15.34
CA ASN A 65 -40.91 -28.10 15.97
C ASN A 65 -40.00 -29.34 15.73
N ILE A 66 -40.22 -30.05 14.63
CA ILE A 66 -39.45 -31.24 14.24
C ILE A 66 -38.34 -30.84 13.27
N ILE A 67 -37.17 -31.47 13.43
CA ILE A 67 -36.03 -31.38 12.51
C ILE A 67 -35.88 -32.71 11.78
N THR A 68 -35.70 -32.68 10.47
CA THR A 68 -35.47 -33.85 9.62
C THR A 68 -34.33 -33.59 8.65
N ILE A 69 -33.61 -34.63 8.23
CA ILE A 69 -32.62 -34.55 7.15
C ILE A 69 -33.37 -34.72 5.83
N VAL A 70 -33.17 -33.78 4.91
CA VAL A 70 -33.84 -33.77 3.59
C VAL A 70 -32.87 -33.89 2.41
N ALA A 71 -31.57 -33.72 2.65
CA ALA A 71 -30.52 -34.03 1.67
C ALA A 71 -29.22 -34.45 2.37
N GLY A 72 -28.50 -35.39 1.77
CA GLY A 72 -27.25 -35.94 2.31
C GLY A 72 -27.45 -36.85 3.53
N ARG A 73 -26.34 -37.26 4.15
CA ARG A 73 -26.33 -38.10 5.36
C ARG A 73 -25.50 -37.42 6.43
N GLU A 74 -26.13 -37.12 7.57
CA GLU A 74 -25.48 -36.46 8.69
C GLU A 74 -24.21 -37.19 9.14
N ASN A 75 -23.10 -36.46 9.23
CA ASN A 75 -21.75 -36.91 9.58
C ASN A 75 -21.09 -37.86 8.57
N TYR A 76 -21.63 -38.02 7.37
CA TYR A 76 -21.01 -38.82 6.31
C TYR A 76 -20.87 -38.01 5.03
N GLN A 77 -19.62 -37.80 4.60
CA GLN A 77 -19.29 -37.18 3.32
C GLN A 77 -19.06 -38.21 2.22
N GLY A 78 -19.33 -37.85 0.97
CA GLY A 78 -19.10 -38.72 -0.18
C GLY A 78 -19.52 -38.09 -1.50
N THR A 79 -19.19 -38.77 -2.60
CA THR A 79 -19.44 -38.30 -3.98
C THR A 79 -20.64 -38.98 -4.65
N THR A 80 -21.14 -40.11 -4.11
CA THR A 80 -22.33 -40.78 -4.66
C THR A 80 -23.60 -39.98 -4.37
N SER A 81 -24.70 -40.29 -5.08
CA SER A 81 -25.95 -39.51 -5.04
C SER A 81 -26.60 -39.41 -3.64
N GLU A 82 -26.21 -40.25 -2.70
CA GLU A 82 -26.73 -40.25 -1.32
C GLU A 82 -26.02 -39.25 -0.39
N TYR A 83 -24.84 -38.76 -0.78
CA TYR A 83 -23.97 -37.97 0.08
C TYR A 83 -23.71 -36.58 -0.50
N LEU A 84 -23.35 -35.67 0.39
CA LEU A 84 -22.88 -34.32 0.11
C LEU A 84 -21.50 -34.15 0.75
N SER A 85 -20.75 -33.11 0.40
CA SER A 85 -19.51 -32.72 1.06
C SER A 85 -19.45 -31.20 1.19
N SER A 86 -19.45 -30.74 2.44
CA SER A 86 -19.49 -29.32 2.83
C SER A 86 -20.56 -28.50 2.10
N PRO A 87 -21.86 -28.88 2.14
CA PRO A 87 -22.89 -28.16 1.41
C PRO A 87 -23.02 -26.70 1.86
N GLU A 88 -23.04 -25.77 0.91
CA GLU A 88 -23.12 -24.33 1.17
C GLU A 88 -24.51 -23.76 0.83
N GLY A 89 -24.63 -22.86 -0.14
CA GLY A 89 -25.89 -22.23 -0.49
C GLY A 89 -26.94 -23.26 -0.94
N ILE A 90 -28.19 -23.00 -0.55
CA ILE A 90 -29.33 -23.86 -0.86
C ILE A 90 -30.49 -23.04 -1.41
N TYR A 91 -31.26 -23.64 -2.31
CA TYR A 91 -32.53 -23.13 -2.79
C TYR A 91 -33.63 -24.17 -2.60
N VAL A 92 -34.85 -23.72 -2.33
CA VAL A 92 -36.00 -24.62 -2.12
C VAL A 92 -37.16 -24.13 -2.97
N ASP A 93 -37.66 -24.99 -3.84
CA ASP A 93 -38.89 -24.72 -4.59
C ASP A 93 -40.08 -24.74 -3.63
N GLY A 94 -40.69 -23.58 -3.45
CA GLY A 94 -41.79 -23.38 -2.51
C GLY A 94 -43.08 -24.13 -2.86
N ASN A 95 -43.23 -24.68 -4.08
CA ASN A 95 -44.38 -25.48 -4.50
C ASN A 95 -44.17 -26.98 -4.29
N SER A 96 -43.02 -27.51 -4.71
CA SER A 96 -42.74 -28.95 -4.68
C SER A 96 -42.06 -29.41 -3.38
N GLY A 97 -41.36 -28.50 -2.68
CA GLY A 97 -40.48 -28.85 -1.56
C GLY A 97 -39.15 -29.47 -2.00
N THR A 98 -38.81 -29.37 -3.29
CA THR A 98 -37.53 -29.81 -3.84
C THR A 98 -36.40 -28.91 -3.34
N VAL A 99 -35.28 -29.51 -2.92
CA VAL A 99 -34.10 -28.81 -2.42
C VAL A 99 -32.98 -28.88 -3.45
N TYR A 100 -32.40 -27.74 -3.80
CA TYR A 100 -31.18 -27.62 -4.60
C TYR A 100 -30.04 -27.21 -3.67
N VAL A 101 -28.92 -27.91 -3.75
CA VAL A 101 -27.79 -27.76 -2.82
C VAL A 101 -26.51 -27.53 -3.61
N ALA A 102 -25.79 -26.47 -3.27
CA ALA A 102 -24.41 -26.29 -3.69
C ALA A 102 -23.52 -27.27 -2.90
N ASP A 103 -23.16 -28.38 -3.54
CA ASP A 103 -22.31 -29.44 -3.00
C ASP A 103 -20.85 -29.01 -3.19
N TYR A 104 -20.43 -28.01 -2.38
CA TYR A 104 -19.25 -27.15 -2.58
C TYR A 104 -17.97 -27.93 -2.91
N VAL A 105 -17.59 -28.89 -2.05
CA VAL A 105 -16.36 -29.68 -2.25
C VAL A 105 -16.48 -30.63 -3.45
N ASN A 106 -17.70 -31.08 -3.76
CA ASN A 106 -17.96 -31.94 -4.92
C ASN A 106 -18.28 -31.14 -6.19
N ASN A 107 -18.03 -29.83 -6.24
CA ASN A 107 -18.08 -29.02 -7.45
C ASN A 107 -19.36 -29.17 -8.31
N ARG A 108 -20.52 -29.33 -7.67
CA ARG A 108 -21.78 -29.59 -8.38
C ARG A 108 -22.99 -29.04 -7.63
N ILE A 109 -24.12 -28.91 -8.33
CA ILE A 109 -25.42 -28.64 -7.73
C ILE A 109 -26.24 -29.92 -7.72
N GLN A 110 -26.67 -30.34 -6.52
CA GLN A 110 -27.51 -31.52 -6.31
C GLN A 110 -28.97 -31.12 -6.06
N LYS A 111 -29.89 -31.71 -6.82
CA LYS A 111 -31.34 -31.60 -6.65
C LYS A 111 -31.88 -32.81 -5.89
N TRP A 112 -32.66 -32.57 -4.84
CA TRP A 112 -33.32 -33.58 -4.02
C TRP A 112 -34.83 -33.34 -4.04
N GLU A 113 -35.57 -34.28 -4.63
CA GLU A 113 -37.04 -34.28 -4.58
C GLU A 113 -37.53 -34.53 -3.15
N LYS A 114 -38.76 -34.10 -2.85
CA LYS A 114 -39.36 -34.31 -1.54
C LYS A 114 -39.38 -35.81 -1.18
N ASP A 115 -38.89 -36.14 0.01
CA ASP A 115 -38.79 -37.51 0.56
C ASP A 115 -37.85 -38.46 -0.23
N ALA A 116 -37.04 -37.94 -1.16
CA ALA A 116 -36.06 -38.75 -1.88
C ALA A 116 -34.87 -39.14 -1.01
N HIS A 117 -34.32 -40.33 -1.27
CA HIS A 117 -33.10 -40.81 -0.59
C HIS A 117 -31.81 -40.50 -1.37
N ASN A 118 -31.92 -40.08 -2.64
CA ASN A 118 -30.81 -39.81 -3.54
C ASN A 118 -31.01 -38.46 -4.24
N GLY A 119 -29.93 -37.70 -4.39
CA GLY A 119 -29.87 -36.50 -5.22
C GLY A 119 -29.61 -36.78 -6.69
N THR A 120 -30.00 -35.85 -7.55
CA THR A 120 -29.69 -35.82 -8.98
C THR A 120 -28.87 -34.58 -9.30
N THR A 121 -27.74 -34.73 -9.99
CA THR A 121 -26.90 -33.59 -10.36
C THR A 121 -27.57 -32.80 -11.48
N VAL A 122 -27.73 -31.49 -11.29
CA VAL A 122 -28.41 -30.59 -12.23
C VAL A 122 -27.52 -29.48 -12.80
N ALA A 123 -26.34 -29.27 -12.22
CA ALA A 123 -25.27 -28.45 -12.77
C ALA A 123 -23.91 -28.96 -12.27
N GLY A 124 -22.88 -28.87 -13.12
CA GLY A 124 -21.57 -29.50 -12.88
C GLY A 124 -21.55 -31.00 -13.19
N LEU A 125 -20.38 -31.62 -13.06
CA LEU A 125 -20.18 -33.03 -13.38
C LEU A 125 -20.70 -33.94 -12.28
N SER A 126 -21.41 -35.02 -12.67
CA SER A 126 -21.93 -36.00 -11.70
C SER A 126 -20.85 -36.73 -10.90
N THR A 127 -19.61 -36.78 -11.41
CA THR A 127 -18.41 -37.31 -10.72
C THR A 127 -17.97 -36.44 -9.55
N GLY A 128 -18.33 -35.15 -9.56
CA GLY A 128 -17.91 -34.13 -8.60
C GLY A 128 -16.52 -33.54 -8.85
N GLU A 129 -15.94 -33.80 -10.02
CA GLU A 129 -14.68 -33.19 -10.45
C GLU A 129 -14.88 -31.70 -10.77
N GLY A 130 -14.01 -30.85 -10.24
CA GLY A 130 -14.04 -29.41 -10.47
C GLY A 130 -13.33 -28.99 -11.76
N GLY A 131 -13.70 -27.83 -12.29
CA GLY A 131 -13.09 -27.26 -13.49
C GLY A 131 -13.64 -25.88 -13.88
N SER A 132 -13.01 -25.26 -14.87
CA SER A 132 -13.39 -23.94 -15.41
C SER A 132 -14.23 -24.00 -16.68
N ASP A 133 -14.41 -25.19 -17.27
CA ASP A 133 -15.22 -25.37 -18.47
C ASP A 133 -16.72 -25.15 -18.18
N HIS A 134 -17.51 -24.99 -19.23
CA HIS A 134 -18.96 -24.77 -19.12
C HIS A 134 -19.75 -25.99 -18.61
N GLU A 135 -19.14 -27.20 -18.65
CA GLU A 135 -19.73 -28.44 -18.12
C GLU A 135 -19.42 -28.67 -16.63
N SER A 136 -18.43 -27.93 -16.10
CA SER A 136 -17.92 -28.07 -14.74
C SER A 136 -18.17 -26.81 -13.91
N LEU A 137 -18.10 -26.96 -12.60
CA LEU A 137 -18.07 -25.86 -11.63
C LEU A 137 -16.79 -26.01 -10.80
N SER A 138 -16.43 -24.98 -10.05
CA SER A 138 -15.35 -25.04 -9.06
C SER A 138 -15.81 -24.32 -7.80
N GLU A 139 -15.93 -25.08 -6.71
CA GLU A 139 -16.33 -24.58 -5.39
C GLU A 139 -17.60 -23.70 -5.44
N PRO A 140 -18.72 -24.22 -5.97
CA PRO A 140 -19.95 -23.44 -6.06
C PRO A 140 -20.45 -23.12 -4.66
N SER A 141 -20.58 -21.83 -4.32
CA SER A 141 -20.99 -21.42 -2.97
C SER A 141 -22.48 -21.14 -2.84
N SER A 142 -23.18 -20.90 -3.95
CA SER A 142 -24.60 -20.58 -3.92
C SER A 142 -25.36 -20.99 -5.18
N VAL A 143 -26.66 -21.23 -4.99
CA VAL A 143 -27.60 -21.61 -6.06
C VAL A 143 -28.92 -20.86 -5.90
N TRP A 144 -29.48 -20.43 -7.02
CA TRP A 144 -30.85 -19.91 -7.11
C TRP A 144 -31.55 -20.54 -8.32
N VAL A 145 -32.84 -20.86 -8.22
CA VAL A 145 -33.59 -21.48 -9.32
C VAL A 145 -34.82 -20.63 -9.63
N ASP A 146 -35.06 -20.38 -10.91
CA ASP A 146 -36.32 -19.80 -11.36
C ASP A 146 -37.40 -20.88 -11.36
N ASP A 147 -38.36 -20.77 -10.44
CA ASP A 147 -39.46 -21.73 -10.25
C ASP A 147 -40.37 -21.89 -11.49
N GLU A 148 -40.42 -20.89 -12.38
CA GLU A 148 -41.28 -20.95 -13.59
C GLU A 148 -40.58 -21.65 -14.75
N THR A 149 -39.29 -21.37 -14.94
CA THR A 149 -38.51 -21.86 -16.09
C THR A 149 -37.60 -23.05 -15.76
N LEU A 150 -37.43 -23.35 -14.47
CA LEU A 150 -36.49 -24.33 -13.92
C LEU A 150 -35.02 -24.06 -14.29
N VAL A 151 -34.69 -22.81 -14.62
CA VAL A 151 -33.31 -22.38 -14.90
C VAL A 151 -32.55 -22.23 -13.58
N VAL A 152 -31.38 -22.85 -13.50
CA VAL A 152 -30.51 -22.85 -12.32
C VAL A 152 -29.40 -21.82 -12.50
N TYR A 153 -29.24 -20.93 -11.54
CA TYR A 153 -28.17 -19.95 -11.48
C TYR A 153 -27.21 -20.33 -10.36
N VAL A 154 -25.91 -20.31 -10.65
CA VAL A 154 -24.86 -20.81 -9.75
C VAL A 154 -23.79 -19.75 -9.57
N ALA A 155 -23.44 -19.46 -8.32
CA ALA A 155 -22.23 -18.72 -7.98
C ALA A 155 -21.06 -19.71 -8.01
N ASP A 156 -20.32 -19.69 -9.12
CA ASP A 156 -19.17 -20.57 -9.40
C ASP A 156 -17.90 -19.87 -8.90
N SER A 157 -17.75 -19.88 -7.58
CA SER A 157 -16.99 -18.86 -6.83
C SER A 157 -15.49 -18.89 -7.08
N ALA A 158 -14.88 -20.08 -7.18
CA ALA A 158 -13.46 -20.19 -7.52
C ALA A 158 -13.17 -19.79 -8.98
N ASN A 159 -14.19 -19.79 -9.84
CA ASN A 159 -14.11 -19.30 -11.22
C ASN A 159 -14.53 -17.82 -11.36
N GLU A 160 -14.83 -17.14 -10.25
CA GLU A 160 -15.25 -15.72 -10.20
C GLU A 160 -16.40 -15.37 -11.16
N ARG A 161 -17.33 -16.32 -11.38
CA ARG A 161 -18.41 -16.17 -12.37
C ARG A 161 -19.78 -16.62 -11.85
N ILE A 162 -20.82 -16.13 -12.49
CA ILE A 162 -22.20 -16.60 -12.33
C ILE A 162 -22.57 -17.40 -13.57
N GLN A 163 -22.92 -18.68 -13.38
CA GLN A 163 -23.36 -19.56 -14.44
C GLN A 163 -24.88 -19.74 -14.43
N ARG A 164 -25.47 -19.83 -15.62
CA ARG A 164 -26.89 -20.11 -15.87
C ARG A 164 -27.03 -21.44 -16.60
N TRP A 165 -27.74 -22.39 -16.00
CA TRP A 165 -27.98 -23.73 -16.53
C TRP A 165 -29.46 -23.89 -16.86
N LEU A 166 -29.77 -24.21 -18.12
CA LEU A 166 -31.14 -24.51 -18.53
C LEU A 166 -31.57 -25.90 -18.04
N TYR A 167 -32.88 -26.14 -17.92
CA TYR A 167 -33.43 -27.42 -17.49
C TYR A 167 -32.90 -28.59 -18.35
N ASN A 168 -32.27 -29.58 -17.70
CA ASN A 168 -31.59 -30.74 -18.32
C ASN A 168 -30.43 -30.40 -19.28
N ALA A 169 -29.87 -29.19 -19.21
CA ALA A 169 -28.66 -28.87 -19.96
C ALA A 169 -27.45 -29.65 -19.43
N SER A 170 -26.54 -30.03 -20.33
CA SER A 170 -25.26 -30.64 -19.97
C SER A 170 -24.17 -29.60 -19.66
N MET A 171 -24.42 -28.32 -19.94
CA MET A 171 -23.49 -27.20 -19.70
C MET A 171 -24.23 -25.89 -19.36
N GLY A 172 -23.53 -24.97 -18.70
CA GLY A 172 -24.01 -23.65 -18.33
C GLY A 172 -23.49 -22.52 -19.21
N ASP A 173 -24.21 -21.40 -19.22
CA ASP A 173 -23.81 -20.12 -19.82
C ASP A 173 -23.25 -19.19 -18.74
N THR A 174 -22.09 -18.57 -18.96
CA THR A 174 -21.60 -17.51 -18.06
C THR A 174 -22.36 -16.22 -18.33
N ILE A 175 -23.00 -15.66 -17.31
CA ILE A 175 -23.85 -14.47 -17.44
C ILE A 175 -23.30 -13.23 -16.72
N ALA A 176 -22.33 -13.41 -15.83
CA ALA A 176 -21.63 -12.32 -15.15
C ALA A 176 -20.28 -12.80 -14.59
N GLY A 177 -19.27 -11.93 -14.59
CA GLY A 177 -17.92 -12.26 -14.10
C GLY A 177 -17.17 -13.27 -14.98
N GLY A 178 -16.04 -13.74 -14.48
CA GLY A 178 -15.21 -14.77 -15.10
C GLY A 178 -13.94 -14.26 -15.76
N SER A 179 -12.92 -15.10 -15.71
CA SER A 179 -11.77 -15.05 -16.60
C SER A 179 -11.72 -16.35 -17.40
N GLU A 180 -11.42 -16.27 -18.68
CA GLU A 180 -11.27 -17.46 -19.51
C GLU A 180 -9.79 -17.86 -19.52
N ASN A 181 -9.47 -19.03 -18.99
CA ASN A 181 -8.18 -19.65 -19.23
C ASN A 181 -8.20 -20.29 -20.62
N VAL A 182 -7.40 -19.74 -21.52
CA VAL A 182 -7.30 -20.19 -22.91
C VAL A 182 -5.89 -20.69 -23.20
N TRP A 183 -5.82 -21.73 -24.04
CA TRP A 183 -4.56 -22.23 -24.57
C TRP A 183 -4.29 -21.63 -25.94
N LEU A 184 -3.21 -20.88 -26.06
CA LEU A 184 -2.73 -20.32 -27.32
C LEU A 184 -1.72 -21.27 -27.94
N SER A 185 -2.02 -21.82 -29.11
CA SER A 185 -1.21 -22.87 -29.73
C SER A 185 -0.12 -22.28 -30.60
N MET A 186 1.13 -22.66 -30.36
CA MET A 186 2.27 -22.25 -31.16
C MET A 186 2.45 -23.18 -32.37
N PRO A 187 3.18 -22.78 -33.43
CA PRO A 187 3.39 -23.62 -34.62
C PRO A 187 4.08 -24.96 -34.38
N ASP A 188 4.74 -25.11 -33.23
CA ASP A 188 5.43 -26.33 -32.79
C ASP A 188 4.62 -27.15 -31.77
N ASP A 189 3.29 -26.96 -31.76
CA ASP A 189 2.30 -27.63 -30.90
C ASP A 189 2.41 -27.33 -29.40
N VAL A 190 3.37 -26.51 -28.96
CA VAL A 190 3.45 -26.03 -27.58
C VAL A 190 2.32 -25.04 -27.31
N ARG A 191 1.67 -25.16 -26.16
CA ARG A 191 0.57 -24.27 -25.77
C ARG A 191 1.01 -23.30 -24.69
N LEU A 192 0.70 -22.03 -24.90
CA LEU A 192 0.90 -20.98 -23.91
C LEU A 192 -0.41 -20.74 -23.15
N SER A 193 -0.30 -20.67 -21.83
CA SER A 193 -1.41 -20.37 -20.94
C SER A 193 -1.69 -18.88 -20.95
N ALA A 194 -2.93 -18.52 -21.23
CA ALA A 194 -3.42 -17.15 -21.22
C ALA A 194 -4.68 -17.04 -20.37
N THR A 195 -4.81 -15.95 -19.63
CA THR A 195 -6.05 -15.57 -18.95
C THR A 195 -6.61 -14.36 -19.67
N LEU A 196 -7.85 -14.48 -20.16
CA LEU A 196 -8.59 -13.39 -20.80
C LEU A 196 -9.66 -12.87 -19.84
N THR A 197 -9.56 -11.59 -19.50
CA THR A 197 -10.64 -10.87 -18.83
C THR A 197 -11.45 -10.13 -19.87
N ILE A 198 -12.69 -10.56 -20.06
CA ILE A 198 -13.54 -10.15 -21.18
C ILE A 198 -14.65 -9.21 -20.66
N PRO A 199 -14.84 -8.02 -21.27
CA PRO A 199 -15.96 -7.15 -20.92
C PRO A 199 -17.31 -7.83 -21.21
N VAL A 200 -18.29 -7.62 -20.35
CA VAL A 200 -19.67 -8.08 -20.62
C VAL A 200 -20.25 -7.25 -21.76
N ALA A 201 -20.52 -7.91 -22.89
CA ALA A 201 -21.12 -7.29 -24.06
C ALA A 201 -22.54 -6.81 -23.75
N LYS A 202 -22.85 -5.56 -24.12
CA LYS A 202 -24.21 -4.99 -24.04
C LYS A 202 -25.10 -5.50 -25.17
N HIS A 203 -24.49 -5.92 -26.28
CA HIS A 203 -25.17 -6.44 -27.47
C HIS A 203 -24.47 -7.69 -27.99
N SER A 204 -25.22 -8.63 -28.58
CA SER A 204 -24.71 -9.96 -28.99
C SER A 204 -23.57 -9.96 -30.02
N ASN A 205 -23.34 -8.84 -30.72
CA ASN A 205 -22.30 -8.70 -31.74
C ASN A 205 -21.19 -7.70 -31.35
N GLU A 206 -21.16 -7.21 -30.10
CA GLU A 206 -20.13 -6.29 -29.66
C GLU A 206 -18.76 -6.97 -29.66
N LYS A 207 -17.76 -6.27 -30.22
CA LYS A 207 -16.36 -6.71 -30.28
C LYS A 207 -15.49 -5.67 -29.61
N PHE A 208 -14.45 -6.13 -28.93
CA PHE A 208 -13.58 -5.28 -28.12
C PHE A 208 -12.12 -5.37 -28.61
N PRO A 209 -11.36 -4.28 -28.54
CA PRO A 209 -9.90 -4.36 -28.70
C PRO A 209 -9.26 -5.19 -27.58
N VAL A 210 -8.12 -5.80 -27.88
CA VAL A 210 -7.35 -6.60 -26.93
C VAL A 210 -6.13 -5.82 -26.43
N LEU A 211 -5.90 -5.83 -25.12
CA LEU A 211 -4.68 -5.36 -24.49
C LEU A 211 -3.89 -6.56 -23.96
N LEU A 212 -2.68 -6.76 -24.48
CA LEU A 212 -1.80 -7.87 -24.14
C LEU A 212 -0.71 -7.44 -23.16
N GLU A 213 -0.59 -8.17 -22.07
CA GLU A 213 0.59 -8.22 -21.21
C GLU A 213 1.26 -9.61 -21.32
N TYR A 214 2.56 -9.65 -21.63
CA TYR A 214 3.29 -10.87 -21.98
C TYR A 214 4.64 -10.91 -21.22
N LYS A 215 4.74 -11.75 -20.18
CA LYS A 215 5.89 -11.77 -19.24
C LYS A 215 6.02 -13.12 -18.51
N PRO A 216 7.21 -13.46 -17.97
CA PRO A 216 7.44 -14.74 -17.28
C PRO A 216 7.01 -14.77 -15.80
N TYR A 217 6.38 -13.70 -15.29
CA TYR A 217 6.20 -13.49 -13.85
C TYR A 217 5.01 -14.22 -13.22
N ARG A 218 4.63 -15.35 -13.81
CA ARG A 218 3.60 -16.29 -13.32
C ARG A 218 2.26 -15.62 -13.04
N LYS A 219 1.39 -15.59 -14.05
CA LYS A 219 0.11 -14.88 -14.00
C LYS A 219 -0.87 -15.41 -12.96
N ASP A 220 -0.78 -16.69 -12.64
CA ASP A 220 -1.75 -17.43 -11.80
C ASP A 220 -1.35 -17.51 -10.31
N ASP A 221 -0.19 -16.98 -9.91
CA ASP A 221 0.22 -16.93 -8.50
C ASP A 221 0.92 -15.61 -8.12
N ASN A 222 2.22 -15.50 -8.38
CA ASN A 222 3.10 -14.46 -7.88
C ASN A 222 2.64 -13.05 -8.29
N SER A 223 2.13 -12.92 -9.52
CA SER A 223 1.61 -11.66 -10.05
C SER A 223 0.09 -11.57 -10.05
N PHE A 224 -0.64 -12.56 -9.52
CA PHE A 224 -2.10 -12.59 -9.57
C PHE A 224 -2.70 -11.39 -8.82
N ASN A 225 -2.48 -11.31 -7.49
CA ASN A 225 -3.10 -10.30 -6.63
C ASN A 225 -2.73 -8.85 -7.02
N ALA A 226 -1.49 -8.62 -7.46
CA ALA A 226 -1.00 -7.29 -7.79
C ALA A 226 -1.63 -6.72 -9.07
N ASP A 227 -2.04 -7.59 -10.01
CA ASP A 227 -2.45 -7.17 -11.35
C ASP A 227 -3.98 -7.06 -11.51
N GLN A 228 -4.77 -7.71 -10.63
CA GLN A 228 -6.25 -7.80 -10.78
C GLN A 228 -6.96 -6.44 -10.86
N SER A 229 -6.58 -5.47 -10.03
CA SER A 229 -7.24 -4.16 -9.99
C SER A 229 -7.12 -3.41 -11.33
N ASN A 230 -5.94 -3.43 -11.95
CA ASN A 230 -5.67 -2.81 -13.25
C ASN A 230 -6.37 -3.57 -14.39
N ILE A 231 -6.33 -4.90 -14.36
CA ILE A 231 -6.99 -5.76 -15.35
C ILE A 231 -8.50 -5.47 -15.38
N PHE A 232 -9.16 -5.45 -14.22
CA PHE A 232 -10.59 -5.13 -14.15
C PHE A 232 -10.90 -3.67 -14.50
N TYR A 233 -10.01 -2.74 -14.15
CA TYR A 233 -10.17 -1.32 -14.52
C TYR A 233 -10.23 -1.14 -16.04
N LEU A 234 -9.33 -1.79 -16.78
CA LEU A 234 -9.26 -1.76 -18.23
C LEU A 234 -10.44 -2.54 -18.85
N ALA A 235 -10.76 -3.72 -18.32
CA ALA A 235 -11.88 -4.53 -18.82
C ALA A 235 -13.23 -3.81 -18.72
N ARG A 236 -13.50 -3.13 -17.59
CA ARG A 236 -14.72 -2.31 -17.40
C ARG A 236 -14.83 -1.15 -18.40
N ARG A 237 -13.74 -0.79 -19.07
CA ARG A 237 -13.69 0.27 -20.09
C ARG A 237 -13.71 -0.28 -21.51
N GLY A 238 -14.06 -1.55 -21.68
CA GLY A 238 -14.31 -2.16 -22.98
C GLY A 238 -13.04 -2.61 -23.70
N PHE A 239 -12.08 -3.17 -22.96
CA PHE A 239 -10.90 -3.84 -23.49
C PHE A 239 -10.92 -5.30 -23.04
N ILE A 240 -10.66 -6.24 -23.94
CA ILE A 240 -10.26 -7.59 -23.51
C ILE A 240 -8.83 -7.48 -22.98
N VAL A 241 -8.59 -7.87 -21.74
CA VAL A 241 -7.24 -7.84 -21.18
C VAL A 241 -6.71 -9.27 -21.17
N ALA A 242 -5.64 -9.51 -21.93
CA ALA A 242 -5.00 -10.80 -22.08
C ALA A 242 -3.67 -10.79 -21.33
N LYS A 243 -3.52 -11.70 -20.37
CA LYS A 243 -2.27 -11.93 -19.65
C LYS A 243 -1.74 -13.32 -19.99
N VAL A 244 -0.50 -13.38 -20.46
CA VAL A 244 0.07 -14.61 -21.02
C VAL A 244 1.39 -14.93 -20.35
N ASP A 245 1.50 -16.15 -19.82
CA ASP A 245 2.78 -16.68 -19.37
C ASP A 245 3.59 -17.10 -20.60
N ILE A 246 4.84 -16.65 -20.69
CA ILE A 246 5.68 -17.00 -21.83
C ILE A 246 6.07 -18.49 -21.77
N ARG A 247 6.53 -19.03 -22.91
CA ARG A 247 6.93 -20.44 -23.04
C ARG A 247 7.80 -20.93 -21.89
N GLY A 248 7.41 -22.07 -21.31
CA GLY A 248 8.13 -22.73 -20.22
C GLY A 248 8.15 -21.97 -18.89
N THR A 249 7.25 -20.99 -18.70
CA THR A 249 7.10 -20.24 -17.45
C THR A 249 5.67 -20.34 -16.93
N GLY A 250 5.48 -20.14 -15.62
CA GLY A 250 4.17 -20.23 -14.98
C GLY A 250 3.39 -21.49 -15.39
N SER A 251 2.21 -21.29 -15.96
CA SER A 251 1.32 -22.36 -16.43
C SER A 251 1.52 -22.75 -17.89
N SER A 252 2.44 -22.13 -18.62
CA SER A 252 2.72 -22.44 -20.03
C SER A 252 3.57 -23.69 -20.21
N GLU A 253 3.28 -24.43 -21.28
CA GLU A 253 4.02 -25.63 -21.66
C GLU A 253 5.39 -25.30 -22.26
N GLY A 254 6.18 -26.36 -22.50
CA GLY A 254 7.42 -26.30 -23.22
C GLY A 254 8.64 -26.06 -22.35
N VAL A 255 9.80 -26.13 -23.00
CA VAL A 255 11.10 -25.89 -22.36
C VAL A 255 11.26 -24.40 -22.08
N LEU A 256 11.78 -24.07 -20.90
CA LEU A 256 12.14 -22.70 -20.54
C LEU A 256 12.98 -22.06 -21.66
N ILE A 257 12.65 -20.83 -22.03
CA ILE A 257 13.42 -20.07 -23.01
C ILE A 257 14.87 -19.93 -22.56
N GLU A 258 15.78 -19.83 -23.53
CA GLU A 258 17.22 -19.87 -23.25
C GLU A 258 17.71 -18.72 -22.38
N ARG A 259 17.06 -17.55 -22.48
CA ARG A 259 17.35 -16.31 -21.75
C ARG A 259 16.26 -15.28 -21.99
N GLU A 260 16.42 -14.09 -21.42
CA GLU A 260 15.56 -12.93 -21.69
C GLU A 260 15.55 -12.55 -23.17
N TYR A 261 14.34 -12.26 -23.69
CA TYR A 261 14.10 -11.64 -24.99
C TYR A 261 14.65 -12.42 -26.18
N THR A 262 14.47 -13.75 -26.16
CA THR A 262 14.97 -14.62 -27.23
C THR A 262 14.18 -14.44 -28.54
N THR A 263 14.75 -14.90 -29.65
CA THR A 263 14.04 -14.97 -30.93
C THR A 263 12.77 -15.82 -30.79
N GLN A 264 12.83 -16.94 -30.06
CA GLN A 264 11.68 -17.79 -29.76
C GLN A 264 10.58 -17.06 -29.00
N GLU A 265 10.94 -16.32 -27.93
CA GLU A 265 9.97 -15.53 -27.16
C GLU A 265 9.20 -14.53 -28.05
N LEU A 266 9.92 -13.84 -28.94
CA LEU A 266 9.31 -12.88 -29.86
C LEU A 266 8.48 -13.54 -30.98
N ASP A 267 8.91 -14.70 -31.49
CA ASP A 267 8.15 -15.48 -32.48
C ASP A 267 6.84 -16.01 -31.87
N ASP A 268 6.89 -16.48 -30.61
CA ASP A 268 5.70 -16.90 -29.86
C ASP A 268 4.75 -15.72 -29.63
N CYS A 269 5.29 -14.56 -29.20
CA CYS A 269 4.48 -13.35 -28.98
C CYS A 269 3.78 -12.88 -30.27
N GLU A 270 4.46 -12.99 -31.43
CA GLU A 270 3.84 -12.67 -32.74
C GLU A 270 2.63 -13.58 -33.03
N ASN A 271 2.75 -14.88 -32.74
CA ASN A 271 1.67 -15.85 -32.89
C ASN A 271 0.55 -15.63 -31.87
N VAL A 272 0.87 -15.24 -30.64
CA VAL A 272 -0.10 -14.85 -29.60
C VAL A 272 -0.92 -13.65 -30.07
N ILE A 273 -0.27 -12.59 -30.55
CA ILE A 273 -0.95 -11.38 -31.05
C ILE A 273 -1.91 -11.73 -32.19
N LYS A 274 -1.50 -12.62 -33.12
CA LYS A 274 -2.37 -13.08 -34.20
C LYS A 274 -3.61 -13.81 -33.67
N GLN A 275 -3.43 -14.76 -32.75
CA GLN A 275 -4.54 -15.51 -32.17
C GLN A 275 -5.50 -14.63 -31.37
N LEU A 276 -4.98 -13.65 -30.61
CA LEU A 276 -5.79 -12.69 -29.87
C LEU A 276 -6.55 -11.73 -30.80
N ALA A 277 -5.97 -11.37 -31.95
CA ALA A 277 -6.67 -10.60 -32.97
C ALA A 277 -7.83 -11.40 -33.60
N ASP A 278 -7.64 -12.71 -33.79
CA ASP A 278 -8.64 -13.62 -34.35
C ASP A 278 -9.64 -14.15 -33.30
N TYR A 279 -9.46 -13.81 -32.01
CA TYR A 279 -10.30 -14.29 -30.92
C TYR A 279 -11.76 -13.83 -31.12
N PRO A 280 -12.80 -14.67 -30.88
CA PRO A 280 -14.16 -14.38 -31.27
C PRO A 280 -14.70 -13.02 -30.80
N HIS A 281 -14.37 -12.55 -29.59
CA HIS A 281 -14.84 -11.26 -29.07
C HIS A 281 -13.93 -10.07 -29.43
N SER A 282 -12.85 -10.31 -30.16
CA SER A 282 -11.88 -9.30 -30.58
C SER A 282 -12.39 -8.49 -31.77
N ASN A 283 -12.03 -7.19 -31.82
CA ASN A 283 -12.21 -6.35 -33.00
C ASN A 283 -11.01 -6.43 -33.97
N GLY A 284 -10.06 -7.33 -33.72
CA GLY A 284 -8.86 -7.53 -34.55
C GLY A 284 -7.72 -6.55 -34.27
N ARG A 285 -7.87 -5.61 -33.33
CA ARG A 285 -6.82 -4.66 -32.94
C ARG A 285 -6.27 -5.02 -31.57
N VAL A 286 -4.95 -5.17 -31.51
CA VAL A 286 -4.20 -5.49 -30.30
C VAL A 286 -3.33 -4.30 -29.91
N GLY A 287 -3.36 -3.94 -28.64
CA GLY A 287 -2.34 -3.11 -28.00
C GLY A 287 -1.49 -3.95 -27.06
N MET A 288 -0.24 -3.56 -26.84
CA MET A 288 0.58 -4.15 -25.77
C MET A 288 0.89 -3.10 -24.71
N PHE A 289 0.92 -3.55 -23.45
CA PHE A 289 1.26 -2.66 -22.34
C PHE A 289 2.07 -3.39 -21.27
N GLY A 290 2.72 -2.62 -20.42
CA GLY A 290 3.23 -3.13 -19.15
C GLY A 290 4.47 -2.41 -18.65
N LEU A 291 5.03 -2.99 -17.61
CA LEU A 291 6.19 -2.54 -16.87
C LEU A 291 7.37 -3.49 -17.12
N SER A 292 8.60 -2.97 -17.16
CA SER A 292 9.81 -3.79 -17.20
C SER A 292 9.74 -4.78 -18.36
N TRP A 293 9.90 -6.09 -18.13
CA TRP A 293 9.83 -7.12 -19.18
C TRP A 293 8.74 -6.92 -20.23
N SER A 294 7.49 -6.67 -19.84
CA SER A 294 6.38 -6.44 -20.78
C SER A 294 6.60 -5.20 -21.64
N ALA A 295 7.22 -4.16 -21.08
CA ALA A 295 7.60 -2.94 -21.79
C ALA A 295 8.76 -3.18 -22.77
N PHE A 296 9.78 -3.95 -22.38
CA PHE A 296 10.87 -4.39 -23.27
C PHE A 296 10.31 -5.19 -24.45
N ASN A 297 9.50 -6.21 -24.16
CA ASN A 297 8.90 -7.06 -25.18
C ASN A 297 8.00 -6.24 -26.12
N SER A 298 7.15 -5.34 -25.59
CA SER A 298 6.31 -4.45 -26.40
C SER A 298 7.12 -3.61 -27.39
N LEU A 299 8.23 -3.02 -26.94
CA LEU A 299 9.11 -2.24 -27.81
C LEU A 299 9.81 -3.10 -28.86
N MET A 300 10.26 -4.31 -28.50
CA MET A 300 10.83 -5.26 -29.45
C MET A 300 9.80 -5.74 -30.47
N MET A 301 8.56 -6.00 -30.06
CA MET A 301 7.48 -6.32 -30.99
C MET A 301 7.18 -5.14 -31.92
N ALA A 302 7.20 -3.91 -31.40
CA ALA A 302 6.96 -2.72 -32.21
C ALA A 302 8.10 -2.35 -33.18
N THR A 303 9.32 -2.86 -32.98
CA THR A 303 10.49 -2.48 -33.79
C THR A 303 11.07 -3.64 -34.60
N LEU A 304 11.15 -4.85 -34.03
CA LEU A 304 11.77 -6.02 -34.65
C LEU A 304 10.76 -6.89 -35.42
N ARG A 305 9.54 -7.07 -34.89
CA ARG A 305 8.54 -8.00 -35.46
C ARG A 305 7.44 -7.30 -36.26
N ARG A 306 6.86 -6.24 -35.69
CA ARG A 306 5.79 -5.41 -36.28
C ARG A 306 4.59 -6.22 -36.78
N PRO A 307 3.96 -7.06 -35.93
CA PRO A 307 2.77 -7.82 -36.32
C PRO A 307 1.65 -6.86 -36.80
N PRO A 308 0.99 -7.13 -37.93
CA PRO A 308 -0.04 -6.24 -38.50
C PRO A 308 -1.22 -5.89 -37.57
N SER A 309 -1.55 -6.78 -36.62
CA SER A 309 -2.64 -6.57 -35.67
C SER A 309 -2.25 -5.72 -34.46
N LEU A 310 -0.95 -5.50 -34.21
CA LEU A 310 -0.47 -4.61 -33.15
C LEU A 310 -0.57 -3.15 -33.63
N ARG A 311 -1.34 -2.34 -32.91
CA ARG A 311 -1.71 -0.98 -33.35
C ARG A 311 -1.19 0.14 -32.48
N ALA A 312 -0.87 -0.13 -31.22
CA ALA A 312 -0.24 0.83 -30.31
C ALA A 312 0.42 0.10 -29.13
N ILE A 313 1.42 0.73 -28.51
CA ILE A 313 2.03 0.23 -27.28
C ILE A 313 2.06 1.29 -26.16
N PHE A 314 2.08 0.82 -24.92
CA PHE A 314 2.26 1.62 -23.71
C PHE A 314 3.33 0.97 -22.82
N ALA A 315 4.54 1.51 -22.81
CA ALA A 315 5.73 0.86 -22.25
C ALA A 315 6.32 1.71 -21.11
N ALA A 316 6.37 1.14 -19.91
CA ALA A 316 6.95 1.77 -18.73
C ALA A 316 8.25 1.09 -18.31
N HIS A 317 9.30 1.88 -18.09
CA HIS A 317 10.57 1.43 -17.50
C HIS A 317 11.24 0.28 -18.27
N ALA A 318 11.45 0.47 -19.57
CA ALA A 318 12.16 -0.47 -20.44
C ALA A 318 13.56 0.04 -20.81
N SER A 319 14.43 -0.85 -21.28
CA SER A 319 15.71 -0.48 -21.91
C SER A 319 15.61 -0.44 -23.44
N ASP A 320 16.35 0.48 -24.06
CA ASP A 320 16.68 0.48 -25.49
C ASP A 320 18.04 -0.13 -25.82
N ASP A 321 18.86 -0.41 -24.80
CA ASP A 321 20.19 -0.98 -24.92
C ASP A 321 20.44 -2.06 -23.86
N LEU A 322 20.28 -3.32 -24.28
CA LEU A 322 20.43 -4.51 -23.43
C LEU A 322 21.84 -4.69 -22.83
N TYR A 323 22.79 -3.82 -23.14
CA TYR A 323 24.12 -3.83 -22.55
C TYR A 323 24.33 -2.64 -21.61
N LYS A 324 24.53 -1.42 -22.12
CA LYS A 324 24.94 -0.26 -21.30
C LYS A 324 23.80 0.42 -20.55
N ASN A 325 22.55 0.15 -20.91
CA ASN A 325 21.37 0.75 -20.28
C ASN A 325 20.44 -0.36 -19.76
N ASP A 326 21.00 -1.48 -19.33
CA ASP A 326 20.28 -2.65 -18.85
C ASP A 326 20.84 -3.10 -17.50
N ILE A 327 20.14 -3.98 -16.80
CA ILE A 327 20.50 -4.41 -15.45
C ILE A 327 21.78 -5.25 -15.41
N HIS A 328 22.21 -5.88 -16.51
CA HIS A 328 23.37 -6.78 -16.49
C HIS A 328 24.74 -6.06 -16.55
N TYR A 329 24.89 -5.10 -17.48
CA TYR A 329 26.12 -4.32 -17.68
C TYR A 329 25.90 -2.80 -17.79
N PRO A 330 25.16 -2.18 -16.87
CA PRO A 330 24.93 -0.74 -16.88
C PRO A 330 26.26 0.01 -16.94
N ASP A 331 26.33 1.03 -17.80
CA ASP A 331 27.56 1.78 -18.10
C ASP A 331 28.75 0.93 -18.63
N GLY A 332 28.49 -0.33 -19.01
CA GLY A 332 29.51 -1.31 -19.39
C GLY A 332 30.24 -1.96 -18.21
N ILE A 333 29.67 -1.88 -17.01
CA ILE A 333 30.22 -2.47 -15.78
C ILE A 333 29.25 -3.53 -15.26
N MET A 334 29.77 -4.68 -14.86
CA MET A 334 28.94 -5.77 -14.34
C MET A 334 28.15 -5.31 -13.12
N HIS A 335 26.84 -5.56 -13.15
CA HIS A 335 25.94 -5.38 -12.02
C HIS A 335 25.36 -6.74 -11.63
N LEU A 336 25.23 -6.97 -10.32
CA LEU A 336 24.59 -8.16 -9.79
C LEU A 336 23.68 -7.75 -8.64
N ASP A 337 22.38 -7.99 -8.81
CA ASP A 337 21.38 -7.69 -7.80
C ASP A 337 20.51 -8.92 -7.48
N HIS A 338 19.48 -8.69 -6.67
CA HIS A 338 18.52 -9.71 -6.29
C HIS A 338 17.66 -10.21 -7.47
N TYR A 339 17.38 -9.37 -8.48
CA TYR A 339 16.55 -9.75 -9.62
C TYR A 339 17.17 -10.90 -10.41
N ILE A 340 18.45 -10.76 -10.79
CA ILE A 340 19.17 -11.70 -11.67
C ILE A 340 19.10 -13.15 -11.15
N VAL A 341 19.16 -13.34 -9.83
CA VAL A 341 19.03 -14.68 -9.23
C VAL A 341 17.56 -15.07 -8.98
N SER A 342 16.72 -14.12 -8.58
CA SER A 342 15.31 -14.41 -8.26
C SER A 342 14.50 -14.88 -9.47
N ILE A 343 14.81 -14.41 -10.68
CA ILE A 343 14.06 -14.77 -11.88
C ILE A 343 14.30 -16.24 -12.30
N ASP A 344 15.54 -16.72 -12.17
CA ASP A 344 15.87 -18.14 -12.38
C ASP A 344 15.09 -19.03 -11.39
N HIS A 345 14.98 -18.61 -10.11
CA HIS A 345 14.18 -19.32 -9.11
C HIS A 345 12.67 -19.31 -9.41
N ALA A 346 12.11 -18.15 -9.77
CA ALA A 346 10.68 -18.02 -10.07
C ALA A 346 10.27 -18.91 -11.25
N ASN A 347 11.11 -18.97 -12.29
CA ASN A 347 10.87 -19.79 -13.48
C ASN A 347 11.10 -21.29 -13.24
N ALA A 348 11.79 -21.65 -12.17
CA ALA A 348 11.98 -23.04 -11.74
C ALA A 348 10.81 -23.62 -10.93
N LEU A 349 9.73 -22.87 -10.69
CA LEU A 349 8.55 -23.37 -9.98
C LEU A 349 7.55 -24.07 -10.93
N PRO A 350 6.94 -25.20 -10.53
CA PRO A 350 5.92 -25.89 -11.33
C PRO A 350 4.61 -25.08 -11.41
N ALA A 351 3.75 -25.45 -12.36
CA ALA A 351 2.48 -24.77 -12.57
C ALA A 351 1.53 -24.91 -11.35
N THR A 352 0.89 -23.80 -10.99
CA THR A 352 -0.17 -23.72 -9.97
C THR A 352 -1.47 -24.36 -10.50
N PRO A 353 -2.41 -24.82 -9.65
CA PRO A 353 -2.36 -24.87 -8.18
C PRO A 353 -1.71 -26.14 -7.62
N ASN A 354 -1.47 -27.14 -8.46
CA ASN A 354 -1.07 -28.46 -7.99
C ASN A 354 0.44 -28.65 -7.86
N TYR A 355 1.24 -27.72 -8.40
CA TYR A 355 2.71 -27.71 -8.31
C TYR A 355 3.35 -29.06 -8.68
N VAL A 356 2.84 -29.70 -9.73
CA VAL A 356 3.26 -31.05 -10.14
C VAL A 356 4.71 -31.05 -10.63
N MET A 357 5.56 -31.84 -9.98
CA MET A 357 6.97 -32.03 -10.34
C MET A 357 7.18 -33.45 -10.89
N ASN A 358 6.93 -33.65 -12.19
CA ASN A 358 7.16 -34.94 -12.87
C ASN A 358 8.48 -34.92 -13.69
N GLU A 359 8.89 -36.07 -14.22
CA GLU A 359 10.14 -36.17 -15.01
C GLU A 359 10.16 -35.25 -16.23
N GLN A 360 9.02 -35.06 -16.88
CA GLN A 360 8.90 -34.16 -18.03
C GLN A 360 9.12 -32.71 -17.61
N TRP A 361 8.50 -32.28 -16.51
CA TRP A 361 8.69 -30.94 -15.95
C TRP A 361 10.15 -30.71 -15.53
N ILE A 362 10.79 -31.68 -14.85
CA ILE A 362 12.21 -31.59 -14.49
C ILE A 362 13.05 -31.38 -15.75
N LYS A 363 12.78 -32.15 -16.80
CA LYS A 363 13.46 -32.03 -18.08
C LYS A 363 13.22 -30.67 -18.74
N GLU A 364 12.01 -30.13 -18.69
CA GLU A 364 11.68 -28.85 -19.31
C GLU A 364 12.23 -27.64 -18.55
N ARG A 365 12.43 -27.75 -17.23
CA ARG A 365 12.93 -26.64 -16.39
C ARG A 365 14.44 -26.68 -16.14
N PHE A 366 15.03 -27.86 -15.96
CA PHE A 366 16.43 -28.00 -15.52
C PHE A 366 17.39 -28.51 -16.61
N THR A 367 16.97 -28.58 -17.87
CA THR A 367 17.90 -28.80 -19.01
C THR A 367 18.50 -27.51 -19.55
N ARG A 368 18.06 -26.35 -19.04
CA ARG A 368 18.64 -25.04 -19.36
C ARG A 368 19.62 -24.62 -18.27
N ARG A 369 20.65 -23.89 -18.69
CA ARG A 369 21.57 -23.22 -17.77
C ARG A 369 20.83 -22.03 -17.13
N PRO A 370 21.11 -21.70 -15.86
CA PRO A 370 20.66 -20.44 -15.27
C PRO A 370 21.08 -19.26 -16.14
N TRP A 371 20.21 -18.27 -16.29
CA TRP A 371 20.47 -17.15 -17.19
C TRP A 371 21.64 -16.29 -16.72
N ALA A 372 21.85 -16.18 -15.41
CA ALA A 372 23.00 -15.47 -14.83
C ALA A 372 24.35 -15.94 -15.40
N ASP A 373 24.54 -17.25 -15.60
CA ASP A 373 25.77 -17.81 -16.17
C ASP A 373 26.02 -17.31 -17.60
N ILE A 374 24.95 -17.17 -18.39
CA ILE A 374 25.04 -16.72 -19.79
C ILE A 374 25.51 -15.27 -19.83
N TYR A 375 24.97 -14.41 -18.97
CA TYR A 375 25.35 -13.00 -18.93
C TYR A 375 26.81 -12.81 -18.50
N LEU A 376 27.31 -13.62 -17.57
CA LEU A 376 28.70 -13.63 -17.14
C LEU A 376 29.71 -14.02 -18.24
N GLU A 377 29.26 -14.80 -19.24
CA GLU A 377 30.07 -15.16 -20.42
C GLU A 377 30.15 -14.02 -21.45
N HIS A 378 29.20 -13.08 -21.42
CA HIS A 378 29.06 -11.98 -22.38
C HIS A 378 29.43 -10.61 -21.77
N GLN A 379 30.63 -10.51 -21.18
CA GLN A 379 31.06 -9.29 -20.47
C GLN A 379 31.36 -8.07 -21.35
N LEU A 380 31.22 -8.17 -22.67
CA LEU A 380 31.52 -7.11 -23.63
C LEU A 380 30.28 -6.79 -24.47
N ASP A 381 30.21 -5.56 -25.00
CA ASP A 381 29.21 -5.16 -26.01
C ASP A 381 29.44 -5.91 -27.35
N ASP A 382 29.08 -7.19 -27.38
CA ASP A 382 29.20 -8.08 -28.52
C ASP A 382 27.84 -8.32 -29.23
N SER A 383 27.81 -9.18 -30.24
CA SER A 383 26.59 -9.46 -31.02
C SER A 383 25.43 -10.02 -30.19
N PHE A 384 25.70 -10.67 -29.06
CA PHE A 384 24.70 -11.23 -28.17
C PHE A 384 23.72 -10.17 -27.66
N TRP A 385 24.25 -9.04 -27.18
CA TRP A 385 23.47 -7.91 -26.70
C TRP A 385 22.86 -7.13 -27.85
N ARG A 386 23.68 -6.85 -28.88
CA ARG A 386 23.27 -5.98 -30.00
C ARG A 386 22.10 -6.51 -30.81
N LYS A 387 21.91 -7.82 -30.87
CA LYS A 387 20.91 -8.47 -31.72
C LYS A 387 19.48 -7.98 -31.45
N HIS A 388 19.13 -7.69 -30.20
CA HIS A 388 17.77 -7.28 -29.82
C HIS A 388 17.72 -5.89 -29.14
N SER A 389 18.84 -5.17 -29.02
CA SER A 389 18.83 -3.78 -28.55
C SER A 389 18.14 -2.85 -29.56
N ILE A 390 17.15 -2.11 -29.10
CA ILE A 390 16.33 -1.19 -29.90
C ILE A 390 17.15 -0.02 -30.45
N LYS A 391 18.25 0.38 -29.78
CA LYS A 391 19.10 1.49 -30.22
C LYS A 391 19.67 1.36 -31.63
N TYR A 392 19.78 0.14 -32.15
CA TYR A 392 20.26 -0.12 -33.52
C TYR A 392 19.14 -0.09 -34.57
N VAL A 393 17.87 0.01 -34.14
CA VAL A 393 16.69 -0.13 -34.99
C VAL A 393 15.59 0.89 -34.67
N TYR A 394 15.91 2.04 -34.05
CA TYR A 394 14.91 3.10 -33.78
C TYR A 394 14.09 3.47 -35.02
N ALA A 395 14.71 3.45 -36.20
CA ALA A 395 14.06 3.75 -37.47
C ALA A 395 12.92 2.80 -37.84
N ASN A 396 12.80 1.64 -37.18
CA ASN A 396 11.73 0.69 -37.39
C ASN A 396 10.51 0.97 -36.50
N LEU A 397 10.59 1.88 -35.54
CA LEU A 397 9.47 2.20 -34.65
C LEU A 397 8.42 3.04 -35.39
N THR A 398 7.53 2.36 -36.11
CA THR A 398 6.46 2.99 -36.92
C THR A 398 5.08 2.91 -36.25
N LEU A 399 5.01 2.40 -35.03
CA LEU A 399 3.76 2.33 -34.26
C LEU A 399 3.63 3.53 -33.31
N PRO A 400 2.39 3.95 -33.00
CA PRO A 400 2.13 4.81 -31.88
C PRO A 400 2.69 4.21 -30.59
N THR A 401 3.50 4.98 -29.87
CA THR A 401 4.17 4.54 -28.66
C THR A 401 3.98 5.54 -27.52
N TYR A 402 3.49 5.08 -26.37
CA TYR A 402 3.49 5.85 -25.13
C TYR A 402 4.61 5.30 -24.23
N LEU A 403 5.52 6.17 -23.78
CA LEU A 403 6.69 5.83 -22.97
C LEU A 403 6.59 6.47 -21.59
N ILE A 404 6.78 5.66 -20.55
CA ILE A 404 6.98 6.15 -19.18
C ILE A 404 8.42 5.89 -18.75
N GLY A 405 9.11 6.96 -18.36
CA GLY A 405 10.42 6.93 -17.71
C GLY A 405 10.34 7.39 -16.26
N GLY A 406 11.25 6.90 -15.43
CA GLY A 406 11.36 7.28 -14.01
C GLY A 406 12.72 7.91 -13.71
N LEU A 407 12.74 9.04 -13.01
CA LEU A 407 14.01 9.68 -12.59
C LEU A 407 14.76 8.84 -11.55
N TYR A 408 14.08 7.92 -10.87
CA TYR A 408 14.63 6.97 -9.89
C TYR A 408 14.60 5.52 -10.41
N ASP A 409 14.37 5.33 -11.69
CA ASP A 409 14.41 4.03 -12.36
C ASP A 409 15.80 3.80 -12.97
N PRO A 410 16.33 2.56 -13.01
CA PRO A 410 17.60 2.29 -13.69
C PRO A 410 17.56 2.58 -15.20
N TYR A 411 16.40 2.51 -15.85
CA TYR A 411 16.25 2.70 -17.30
C TYR A 411 15.83 4.13 -17.67
N LYS A 412 16.23 5.12 -16.87
CA LYS A 412 15.78 6.52 -17.00
C LYS A 412 16.11 7.19 -18.33
N ASP A 413 17.09 6.67 -19.06
CA ASP A 413 17.56 7.22 -20.33
C ASP A 413 16.64 6.86 -21.51
N THR A 414 15.97 5.72 -21.43
CA THR A 414 15.35 5.04 -22.58
C THR A 414 14.26 5.87 -23.25
N ALA A 415 13.34 6.44 -22.46
CA ALA A 415 12.19 7.16 -23.02
C ALA A 415 12.63 8.35 -23.88
N ILE A 416 13.67 9.05 -23.43
CA ILE A 416 14.23 10.21 -24.10
C ILE A 416 15.09 9.79 -25.30
N ASN A 417 15.90 8.73 -25.17
CA ASN A 417 16.68 8.20 -26.28
C ASN A 417 15.80 7.74 -27.44
N ILE A 418 14.73 6.99 -27.16
CA ILE A 418 13.77 6.55 -28.19
C ILE A 418 13.12 7.76 -28.85
N TYR A 419 12.64 8.72 -28.06
CA TYR A 419 12.02 9.92 -28.63
C TYR A 419 13.00 10.68 -29.53
N GLU A 420 14.23 10.94 -29.06
CA GLU A 420 15.26 11.67 -29.81
C GLU A 420 15.52 11.08 -31.20
N HIS A 421 15.44 9.75 -31.35
CA HIS A 421 15.77 9.07 -32.60
C HIS A 421 14.55 8.63 -33.44
N ALA A 422 13.36 8.47 -32.85
CA ALA A 422 12.21 7.86 -33.52
C ALA A 422 10.97 8.76 -33.69
N HIS A 423 10.88 9.90 -32.99
CA HIS A 423 9.65 10.74 -33.01
C HIS A 423 9.29 11.28 -34.40
N GLN A 424 10.27 11.43 -35.30
CA GLN A 424 10.05 11.90 -36.67
C GLN A 424 9.54 10.80 -37.62
N ILE A 425 9.60 9.53 -37.19
CA ILE A 425 9.31 8.35 -38.00
C ILE A 425 7.99 7.70 -37.56
N SER A 426 7.80 7.57 -36.24
CA SER A 426 6.54 7.07 -35.67
C SER A 426 5.39 8.07 -35.90
N PRO A 427 4.15 7.60 -36.08
CA PRO A 427 2.97 8.48 -36.17
C PRO A 427 2.76 9.32 -34.91
N LYS A 428 3.15 8.82 -33.73
CA LYS A 428 3.10 9.55 -32.46
C LYS A 428 3.94 8.84 -31.41
N ILE A 429 4.83 9.58 -30.74
CA ILE A 429 5.48 9.12 -29.51
C ILE A 429 5.12 10.11 -28.40
N LYS A 430 4.48 9.62 -27.34
CA LYS A 430 4.32 10.39 -26.10
C LYS A 430 5.31 9.90 -25.07
N VAL A 431 5.90 10.83 -24.32
CA VAL A 431 6.87 10.58 -23.27
C VAL A 431 6.41 11.26 -22.00
N VAL A 432 6.35 10.51 -20.91
CA VAL A 432 6.25 11.05 -19.56
C VAL A 432 7.47 10.58 -18.78
N VAL A 433 8.29 11.52 -18.30
CA VAL A 433 9.34 11.22 -17.34
C VAL A 433 8.94 11.80 -16.00
N GLY A 434 8.54 10.92 -15.09
CA GLY A 434 8.11 11.30 -13.76
C GLY A 434 9.17 11.00 -12.69
N PRO A 435 8.89 11.39 -11.44
CA PRO A 435 9.69 11.02 -10.27
C PRO A 435 9.50 9.54 -9.88
N PHE A 436 9.32 8.64 -10.84
CA PHE A 436 8.98 7.25 -10.55
C PHE A 436 10.22 6.40 -10.24
N ILE A 437 10.04 5.40 -9.37
CA ILE A 437 10.97 4.27 -9.21
C ILE A 437 10.62 3.17 -10.24
N HIS A 438 11.22 1.97 -10.12
CA HIS A 438 10.88 0.83 -10.98
C HIS A 438 9.51 0.20 -10.63
N ALA A 439 8.43 0.92 -10.89
CA ALA A 439 7.04 0.52 -10.68
C ALA A 439 6.11 1.28 -11.63
N MET A 440 4.89 0.78 -11.87
CA MET A 440 3.88 1.59 -12.54
C MET A 440 3.60 2.87 -11.72
N PRO A 441 3.36 4.03 -12.36
CA PRO A 441 3.07 5.27 -11.64
C PRO A 441 1.92 5.19 -10.64
N ASP A 442 0.90 4.37 -10.93
CA ASP A 442 -0.28 4.15 -10.09
C ASP A 442 0.02 3.44 -8.75
N ASN A 443 1.22 2.87 -8.60
CA ASN A 443 1.67 2.29 -7.33
C ASN A 443 2.14 3.40 -6.38
N VAL A 444 1.18 4.19 -5.89
CA VAL A 444 1.39 5.41 -5.09
C VAL A 444 2.27 5.20 -3.86
N ASN A 445 2.26 4.00 -3.27
CA ASN A 445 3.11 3.65 -2.11
C ASN A 445 4.62 3.58 -2.42
N ARG A 446 5.01 3.71 -3.70
CA ARG A 446 6.38 3.48 -4.16
C ARG A 446 7.02 4.68 -4.88
N ASN A 447 6.24 5.59 -5.45
CA ASN A 447 6.75 6.68 -6.29
C ASN A 447 6.74 8.03 -5.55
N PRO A 448 7.87 8.76 -5.45
CA PRO A 448 7.87 10.10 -4.87
C PRO A 448 7.17 11.12 -5.78
N GLY A 449 6.63 12.21 -5.24
CA GLY A 449 6.04 13.31 -6.02
C GLY A 449 4.56 13.13 -6.38
N PRO A 450 3.93 14.10 -7.08
CA PRO A 450 2.50 14.07 -7.36
C PRO A 450 2.12 12.85 -8.21
N GLY A 451 1.05 12.15 -7.79
CA GLY A 451 0.53 10.96 -8.48
C GLY A 451 0.21 11.23 -9.96
N PHE A 452 0.43 10.19 -10.78
CA PHE A 452 0.14 10.18 -12.21
C PHE A 452 -0.73 8.95 -12.49
N ASP A 453 -1.95 9.18 -12.99
CA ASP A 453 -2.91 8.10 -13.28
C ASP A 453 -2.57 7.42 -14.61
N SER A 454 -1.69 6.42 -14.57
CA SER A 454 -1.24 5.72 -15.78
C SER A 454 -2.34 4.86 -16.40
N ASN A 455 -3.29 4.38 -15.59
CA ASN A 455 -4.48 3.68 -16.03
C ASN A 455 -5.41 4.56 -16.87
N ALA A 456 -5.67 5.80 -16.46
CA ALA A 456 -6.45 6.76 -17.25
C ALA A 456 -5.75 7.10 -18.57
N GLU A 457 -4.43 7.30 -18.53
CA GLU A 457 -3.63 7.55 -19.74
C GLU A 457 -3.65 6.37 -20.71
N MET A 458 -3.52 5.13 -20.21
CA MET A 458 -3.68 3.92 -21.02
C MET A 458 -5.04 3.88 -21.72
N VAL A 459 -6.12 4.21 -21.00
CA VAL A 459 -7.47 4.24 -21.58
C VAL A 459 -7.59 5.32 -22.67
N ARG A 460 -7.13 6.54 -22.41
CA ARG A 460 -7.14 7.64 -23.39
C ARG A 460 -6.35 7.26 -24.64
N TRP A 461 -5.19 6.66 -24.45
CA TRP A 461 -4.29 6.21 -25.50
C TRP A 461 -4.89 5.09 -26.34
N PHE A 462 -5.30 3.99 -25.71
CA PHE A 462 -5.81 2.83 -26.42
C PHE A 462 -7.22 3.02 -26.98
N ASN A 463 -8.06 3.88 -26.39
CA ASN A 463 -9.33 4.28 -27.01
C ASN A 463 -9.07 4.90 -28.38
N HIS A 464 -8.10 5.82 -28.49
CA HIS A 464 -7.78 6.48 -29.76
C HIS A 464 -7.27 5.50 -30.83
N TRP A 465 -6.36 4.60 -30.46
CA TRP A 465 -5.68 3.76 -31.44
C TRP A 465 -6.40 2.43 -31.74
N LEU A 466 -7.22 1.92 -30.82
CA LEU A 466 -7.80 0.58 -30.91
C LEU A 466 -9.32 0.56 -31.08
N LYS A 467 -10.05 1.65 -30.82
CA LYS A 467 -11.51 1.72 -31.04
C LYS A 467 -11.85 2.48 -32.31
N ASP A 468 -13.11 2.37 -32.75
CA ASP A 468 -13.62 3.06 -33.93
C ASP A 468 -14.19 4.44 -33.60
N ASP A 469 -14.74 4.62 -32.39
CA ASP A 469 -15.29 5.89 -31.90
C ASP A 469 -14.21 6.72 -31.19
N ASN A 470 -13.49 7.52 -31.97
CA ASN A 470 -12.33 8.30 -31.51
C ASN A 470 -12.66 9.74 -31.10
N GLU A 471 -13.95 10.12 -31.10
CA GLU A 471 -14.39 11.53 -31.00
C GLU A 471 -14.04 12.23 -29.68
N ASN A 472 -13.57 11.51 -28.66
CA ASN A 472 -13.33 12.04 -27.31
C ASN A 472 -11.88 11.91 -26.78
N SER A 473 -10.88 11.53 -27.58
CA SER A 473 -9.48 11.46 -27.07
C SER A 473 -8.68 12.70 -27.44
N ASP A 474 -8.50 13.59 -26.47
CA ASP A 474 -7.71 14.83 -26.54
C ASP A 474 -6.19 14.60 -26.38
N ILE A 475 -5.76 13.36 -26.16
CA ILE A 475 -4.36 12.97 -25.89
C ILE A 475 -3.37 13.39 -26.99
N LEU A 476 -3.84 13.50 -28.24
CA LEU A 476 -3.00 13.93 -29.37
C LEU A 476 -2.80 15.44 -29.45
N ASN A 477 -3.67 16.23 -28.81
CA ASN A 477 -3.60 17.70 -28.81
C ASN A 477 -2.55 18.23 -27.82
N GLU A 478 -2.18 17.39 -26.86
CA GLU A 478 -1.15 17.70 -25.88
C GLU A 478 0.27 17.57 -26.47
N PRO A 479 1.25 18.33 -25.93
CA PRO A 479 2.67 18.15 -26.27
C PRO A 479 3.15 16.72 -26.04
N ASP A 480 4.13 16.31 -26.84
CA ASP A 480 4.64 14.94 -26.85
C ASP A 480 5.45 14.59 -25.61
N ILE A 481 6.13 15.55 -24.99
CA ILE A 481 7.02 15.32 -23.86
C ILE A 481 6.49 16.04 -22.62
N THR A 482 6.36 15.27 -21.54
CA THR A 482 6.08 15.76 -20.21
C THR A 482 7.18 15.33 -19.26
N LEU A 483 7.80 16.29 -18.56
CA LEU A 483 8.90 16.04 -17.63
C LEU A 483 8.56 16.54 -16.24
N PHE A 484 8.87 15.77 -15.22
CA PHE A 484 8.90 16.24 -13.85
C PHE A 484 10.21 16.94 -13.56
N ILE A 485 10.17 18.21 -13.16
CA ILE A 485 11.34 19.04 -12.87
C ILE A 485 11.56 19.04 -11.37
N ARG A 486 12.61 18.36 -10.92
CA ARG A 486 12.92 18.21 -9.49
C ARG A 486 13.43 19.52 -8.88
N THR A 487 12.90 19.83 -7.69
CA THR A 487 13.42 20.83 -6.76
C THR A 487 14.03 20.20 -5.50
N SER A 488 13.74 18.92 -5.27
CA SER A 488 14.43 18.08 -4.30
C SER A 488 14.33 16.63 -4.75
N LEU A 489 14.74 15.68 -3.91
CA LEU A 489 14.53 14.27 -4.18
C LEU A 489 13.04 13.88 -4.25
N THR A 490 12.15 14.59 -3.56
CA THR A 490 10.72 14.22 -3.49
C THR A 490 9.77 15.29 -4.02
N THR A 491 10.27 16.50 -4.28
CA THR A 491 9.45 17.63 -4.73
C THR A 491 9.86 18.12 -6.11
N GLY A 492 8.89 18.70 -6.83
CA GLY A 492 9.08 19.20 -8.18
C GLY A 492 7.75 19.48 -8.87
N THR A 493 7.80 19.83 -10.15
CA THR A 493 6.60 20.16 -10.93
C THR A 493 6.65 19.54 -12.32
N TYR A 494 5.51 19.08 -12.83
CA TYR A 494 5.40 18.62 -14.22
C TYR A 494 5.37 19.79 -15.19
N ARG A 495 6.06 19.64 -16.31
CA ARG A 495 6.14 20.64 -17.38
C ARG A 495 6.09 19.98 -18.75
N TYR A 496 5.31 20.55 -19.65
CA TYR A 496 5.38 20.20 -21.06
C TYR A 496 6.63 20.79 -21.71
N GLU A 497 7.26 20.02 -22.59
CA GLU A 497 8.27 20.51 -23.52
C GLU A 497 7.81 20.20 -24.95
N SER A 498 7.71 21.24 -25.78
CA SER A 498 7.14 21.13 -27.13
C SER A 498 8.13 20.59 -28.18
N GLN A 499 9.39 20.40 -27.80
CA GLN A 499 10.46 20.01 -28.71
C GLN A 499 11.65 19.40 -27.95
N TRP A 500 12.31 18.43 -28.57
CA TRP A 500 13.54 17.81 -28.07
C TRP A 500 14.62 17.76 -29.16
N PRO A 501 15.88 18.13 -28.85
CA PRO A 501 16.33 18.78 -27.61
C PRO A 501 15.66 20.15 -27.40
N ILE A 502 15.49 20.54 -26.13
CA ILE A 502 14.84 21.80 -25.76
C ILE A 502 15.60 23.00 -26.36
N HIS A 503 14.95 23.84 -27.18
CA HIS A 503 15.61 24.94 -27.93
C HIS A 503 16.29 26.01 -27.03
N ARG A 504 15.74 26.22 -25.83
CA ARG A 504 16.26 27.15 -24.81
C ARG A 504 17.39 26.55 -23.96
N ARG A 505 17.78 25.30 -24.23
CA ARG A 505 18.95 24.67 -23.59
C ARG A 505 20.24 25.39 -23.99
N ARG A 506 21.11 25.60 -23.02
CA ARG A 506 22.47 26.14 -23.18
C ARG A 506 23.44 25.22 -22.44
N THR A 507 24.63 25.06 -23.00
CA THR A 507 25.69 24.31 -22.35
C THR A 507 26.45 25.23 -21.40
N ARG A 508 26.47 24.90 -20.12
CA ARG A 508 27.34 25.53 -19.12
C ARG A 508 28.50 24.59 -18.84
N ARG A 509 29.68 24.92 -19.37
CA ARG A 509 30.90 24.12 -19.20
C ARG A 509 31.62 24.50 -17.92
N MET A 510 31.97 23.51 -17.09
CA MET A 510 32.75 23.73 -15.88
C MET A 510 33.97 22.79 -15.84
N TYR A 511 35.15 23.37 -15.64
CA TYR A 511 36.45 22.71 -15.54
C TYR A 511 36.81 22.43 -14.09
N MET A 512 37.52 21.33 -13.87
CA MET A 512 38.07 20.95 -12.57
C MET A 512 39.49 21.51 -12.43
N THR A 513 39.82 22.11 -11.29
CA THR A 513 41.11 22.77 -11.04
C THR A 513 41.87 22.16 -9.86
N ASN A 514 43.18 22.41 -9.79
CA ASN A 514 44.10 21.83 -8.78
C ASN A 514 43.76 22.22 -7.33
N ASP A 515 42.97 23.27 -7.12
CA ASP A 515 42.49 23.74 -5.82
C ASP A 515 41.13 23.12 -5.43
N ARG A 516 40.71 22.03 -6.10
CA ARG A 516 39.44 21.33 -5.87
C ARG A 516 38.21 22.18 -6.18
N MET A 517 38.37 23.19 -7.03
CA MET A 517 37.27 24.02 -7.50
C MET A 517 36.68 23.51 -8.82
N LEU A 518 35.40 23.81 -9.02
CA LEU A 518 34.69 23.64 -10.27
C LEU A 518 34.36 25.02 -10.84
N THR A 519 34.91 25.39 -12.00
CA THR A 519 34.86 26.76 -12.54
C THR A 519 34.62 26.82 -14.04
N GLU A 520 33.98 27.88 -14.53
CA GLU A 520 33.80 28.10 -15.98
C GLU A 520 35.08 28.61 -16.67
N ARG A 521 36.07 29.05 -15.89
CA ARG A 521 37.34 29.55 -16.44
C ARG A 521 38.23 28.36 -16.80
N ILE A 522 38.73 28.37 -18.03
CA ILE A 522 39.74 27.39 -18.45
C ILE A 522 40.95 27.52 -17.51
N PRO A 523 41.43 26.41 -16.91
CA PRO A 523 42.64 26.43 -16.09
C PRO A 523 43.80 26.99 -16.93
N SER A 524 44.41 28.09 -16.48
CA SER A 524 45.55 28.69 -17.19
C SER A 524 46.77 27.78 -17.03
N HIS A 525 47.53 27.59 -18.12
CA HIS A 525 48.81 26.88 -18.08
C HIS A 525 49.74 27.65 -17.12
N VAL A 526 50.00 27.10 -15.93
CA VAL A 526 50.86 27.79 -14.96
C VAL A 526 52.31 27.69 -15.43
N ASP A 527 52.88 28.83 -15.83
CA ASP A 527 54.30 29.03 -16.03
C ASP A 527 55.10 28.65 -14.77
N GLY A 528 55.73 27.48 -14.79
CA GLY A 528 57.06 27.17 -14.23
C GLY A 528 57.39 27.42 -12.74
N LYS A 529 56.50 27.90 -11.87
CA LYS A 529 56.89 28.32 -10.49
C LYS A 529 55.97 27.93 -9.33
N ARG A 530 55.10 26.93 -9.45
CA ARG A 530 54.49 26.27 -8.28
C ARG A 530 54.54 24.75 -8.40
N ASN A 531 55.16 24.15 -7.40
CA ASN A 531 55.50 22.72 -7.28
C ASN A 531 54.31 21.89 -6.73
N ASN A 532 53.08 22.10 -7.22
CA ASN A 532 51.96 21.18 -6.97
C ASN A 532 51.66 20.43 -8.26
N SER A 533 51.66 19.10 -8.22
CA SER A 533 51.36 18.24 -9.37
C SER A 533 49.98 18.59 -9.93
N ASN A 534 49.89 18.84 -11.25
CA ASN A 534 48.63 19.10 -11.97
C ASN A 534 47.77 17.84 -12.18
N VAL A 535 47.90 16.91 -11.23
CA VAL A 535 47.43 15.54 -11.29
C VAL A 535 46.92 15.21 -9.91
N ASP A 536 45.65 14.86 -9.83
CA ASP A 536 45.06 14.28 -8.64
C ASP A 536 45.09 12.76 -8.75
N ILE A 537 45.44 12.12 -7.63
CA ILE A 537 45.46 10.67 -7.52
C ILE A 537 44.24 10.23 -6.73
N LEU A 538 43.43 9.37 -7.35
CA LEU A 538 42.32 8.68 -6.69
C LEU A 538 42.80 7.28 -6.29
N GLU A 539 42.80 7.03 -4.99
CA GLU A 539 43.08 5.72 -4.40
C GLU A 539 41.95 4.74 -4.74
N TYR A 540 42.28 3.49 -5.07
CA TYR A 540 41.26 2.47 -5.30
C TYR A 540 40.78 1.85 -4.01
N ARG A 541 39.49 1.97 -3.76
CA ARG A 541 38.81 1.41 -2.59
C ARG A 541 37.62 0.58 -3.07
N PRO A 542 37.76 -0.74 -3.27
CA PRO A 542 36.74 -1.56 -3.92
C PRO A 542 35.43 -1.72 -3.13
N TRP A 543 35.40 -1.27 -1.86
CA TRP A 543 34.28 -1.45 -0.94
C TRP A 543 33.41 -0.19 -0.76
N ILE A 544 33.73 0.93 -1.41
CA ILE A 544 32.99 2.19 -1.28
C ILE A 544 31.76 2.22 -2.19
N GLY A 545 30.77 3.05 -1.84
CA GLY A 545 29.54 3.23 -2.61
C GLY A 545 28.33 2.47 -2.09
N PHE A 546 28.37 2.03 -0.83
CA PHE A 546 27.25 1.35 -0.16
C PHE A 546 25.97 2.21 -0.17
N GLU A 547 26.13 3.54 -0.12
CA GLU A 547 25.07 4.55 -0.19
C GLU A 547 24.30 4.53 -1.50
N SER A 548 24.87 3.93 -2.56
CA SER A 548 24.21 3.75 -3.85
C SER A 548 23.26 2.55 -3.88
N GLY A 549 23.31 1.68 -2.85
CA GLY A 549 22.46 0.51 -2.73
C GLY A 549 22.79 -0.63 -3.70
N LEU A 550 22.03 -1.71 -3.61
CA LEU A 550 22.16 -2.89 -4.50
C LEU A 550 21.47 -2.70 -5.85
N TRP A 551 20.51 -1.78 -5.95
CA TRP A 551 19.71 -1.53 -7.15
C TRP A 551 20.12 -0.19 -7.77
N LEU A 552 20.27 -0.12 -9.10
CA LEU A 552 20.65 1.10 -9.86
C LEU A 552 19.52 2.14 -9.97
N GLY A 553 18.73 2.28 -8.91
CA GLY A 553 17.58 3.17 -8.83
C GLY A 553 17.09 3.32 -7.39
N GLY A 554 16.05 4.12 -7.20
CA GLY A 554 15.50 4.47 -5.91
C GLY A 554 16.01 5.82 -5.37
N LEU A 555 15.49 6.18 -4.21
CA LEU A 555 15.88 7.39 -3.50
C LEU A 555 17.21 7.16 -2.77
N THR A 556 18.13 8.09 -2.93
CA THR A 556 19.44 8.07 -2.27
C THR A 556 19.47 9.01 -1.07
N GLY A 557 20.27 8.67 -0.05
CA GLY A 557 20.54 9.56 1.08
C GLY A 557 21.58 10.65 0.76
N ASN A 558 22.06 11.31 1.82
CA ASN A 558 23.17 12.25 1.74
C ASN A 558 24.45 11.55 1.26
N GLN A 559 25.16 12.14 0.29
CA GLN A 559 26.36 11.56 -0.34
C GLN A 559 27.68 11.79 0.41
N GLN A 560 27.68 12.56 1.51
CA GLN A 560 28.91 12.95 2.22
C GLN A 560 29.84 11.77 2.56
N SER A 561 29.31 10.65 3.08
CA SER A 561 30.14 9.49 3.43
C SER A 561 30.81 8.84 2.24
N TYR A 562 30.17 8.87 1.07
CA TYR A 562 30.77 8.38 -0.18
C TYR A 562 31.82 9.37 -0.72
N ASP A 563 31.58 10.67 -0.54
CA ASP A 563 32.50 11.74 -0.95
C ASP A 563 33.83 11.71 -0.20
N GLU A 564 33.86 11.26 1.06
CA GLU A 564 35.09 11.06 1.85
C GLU A 564 36.13 10.16 1.17
N HIS A 565 35.70 9.36 0.19
CA HIS A 565 36.54 8.43 -0.55
C HIS A 565 36.61 8.74 -2.05
N SER A 566 36.16 9.93 -2.45
CA SER A 566 36.08 10.39 -3.83
C SER A 566 36.96 11.62 -4.07
N LEU A 567 37.32 11.91 -5.32
CA LEU A 567 37.84 13.23 -5.69
C LEU A 567 36.66 14.18 -5.86
N VAL A 568 36.57 15.18 -4.99
CA VAL A 568 35.47 16.15 -4.99
C VAL A 568 35.94 17.50 -5.56
N TYR A 569 35.16 18.04 -6.50
CA TYR A 569 35.34 19.38 -7.06
C TYR A 569 34.05 20.16 -6.89
N GLN A 570 34.13 21.34 -6.26
CA GLN A 570 32.95 22.13 -5.91
C GLN A 570 33.04 23.55 -6.46
N SER A 571 31.93 24.09 -6.96
CA SER A 571 31.86 25.49 -7.34
C SER A 571 31.77 26.42 -6.13
N ASP A 572 32.00 27.71 -6.34
CA ASP A 572 31.43 28.70 -5.43
C ASP A 572 29.90 28.58 -5.42
N PRO A 573 29.22 28.99 -4.33
CA PRO A 573 27.78 29.16 -4.31
C PRO A 573 27.29 29.93 -5.54
N ILE A 574 26.35 29.34 -6.29
CA ILE A 574 25.78 29.99 -7.46
C ILE A 574 24.91 31.17 -7.02
N ASN A 575 24.95 32.26 -7.77
CA ASN A 575 24.26 33.52 -7.45
C ASN A 575 22.86 33.61 -8.08
N GLU A 576 22.46 32.60 -8.85
CA GLU A 576 21.15 32.50 -9.49
C GLU A 576 20.68 31.05 -9.51
N THR A 577 19.36 30.84 -9.41
CA THR A 577 18.76 29.52 -9.56
C THR A 577 18.89 29.06 -11.00
N ILE A 578 19.41 27.84 -11.23
CA ILE A 578 19.53 27.24 -12.56
C ILE A 578 18.78 25.91 -12.61
N GLU A 579 18.09 25.67 -13.72
CA GLU A 579 17.50 24.36 -14.03
C GLU A 579 18.38 23.62 -15.02
N ILE A 580 18.56 22.32 -14.82
CA ILE A 580 19.13 21.41 -15.83
C ILE A 580 18.09 20.39 -16.27
N ILE A 581 18.02 20.13 -17.57
CA ILE A 581 17.23 19.04 -18.16
C ILE A 581 18.05 18.33 -19.22
N GLY A 582 18.24 17.03 -19.03
CA GLY A 582 18.89 16.15 -20.00
C GLY A 582 20.18 15.54 -19.50
N PHE A 583 21.00 15.08 -20.44
CA PHE A 583 22.26 14.42 -20.16
C PHE A 583 23.39 15.43 -19.90
N VAL A 584 24.14 15.20 -18.83
CA VAL A 584 25.39 15.91 -18.51
C VAL A 584 26.53 15.20 -19.24
N ASN A 585 27.27 15.92 -20.08
CA ASN A 585 28.45 15.30 -20.72
C ASN A 585 29.67 15.48 -19.82
N VAL A 586 30.44 14.43 -19.67
CA VAL A 586 31.68 14.40 -18.89
C VAL A 586 32.84 14.14 -19.85
N SER A 587 33.92 14.89 -19.67
CA SER A 587 35.21 14.64 -20.31
C SER A 587 36.28 14.61 -19.22
N LEU A 588 37.02 13.51 -19.11
CA LEU A 588 38.12 13.38 -18.14
C LEU A 588 39.41 13.01 -18.86
N GLN A 589 40.49 13.70 -18.53
CA GLN A 589 41.84 13.26 -18.90
C GLN A 589 42.41 12.40 -17.78
N VAL A 590 42.62 11.11 -18.04
CA VAL A 590 42.90 10.09 -17.02
C VAL A 590 44.06 9.17 -17.40
N SER A 591 44.69 8.55 -16.41
CA SER A 591 45.59 7.41 -16.62
C SER A 591 45.51 6.44 -15.44
N THR A 592 46.00 5.22 -15.64
CA THR A 592 46.09 4.21 -14.58
C THR A 592 47.25 3.26 -14.86
N ILE A 593 47.69 2.52 -13.85
CA ILE A 593 48.69 1.45 -13.99
C ILE A 593 48.06 0.10 -14.36
N ALA A 594 46.74 -0.04 -14.25
CA ALA A 594 46.03 -1.29 -14.52
C ALA A 594 45.45 -1.35 -15.95
N PRO A 595 45.31 -2.54 -16.54
CA PRO A 595 44.69 -2.71 -17.84
C PRO A 595 43.17 -2.46 -17.83
N MET A 596 42.55 -2.44 -16.65
CA MET A 596 41.12 -2.17 -16.46
C MET A 596 40.91 -1.25 -15.26
N ALA A 597 40.13 -0.19 -15.47
CA ALA A 597 39.70 0.74 -14.44
C ALA A 597 38.33 1.31 -14.79
N HIS A 598 37.60 1.73 -13.77
CA HIS A 598 36.31 2.40 -13.89
C HIS A 598 36.46 3.84 -13.43
N TRP A 599 35.69 4.74 -14.06
CA TRP A 599 35.49 6.09 -13.59
C TRP A 599 34.00 6.30 -13.42
N ILE A 600 33.58 6.54 -12.18
CA ILE A 600 32.20 6.83 -11.80
C ILE A 600 32.15 8.31 -11.42
N VAL A 601 31.20 9.02 -11.99
CA VAL A 601 31.05 10.47 -11.80
C VAL A 601 29.65 10.75 -11.29
N ARG A 602 29.56 11.39 -10.13
CA ARG A 602 28.32 11.87 -9.53
C ARG A 602 28.25 13.37 -9.69
N LEU A 603 27.12 13.86 -10.19
CA LEU A 603 26.74 15.26 -10.10
C LEU A 603 25.90 15.43 -8.83
N GLU A 604 26.27 16.40 -8.01
CA GLU A 604 25.72 16.61 -6.68
C GLU A 604 25.34 18.08 -6.47
N ASP A 605 24.31 18.30 -5.66
CA ASP A 605 23.86 19.61 -5.21
C ASP A 605 24.16 19.77 -3.72
N VAL A 606 24.98 20.77 -3.38
CA VAL A 606 25.31 21.12 -1.99
C VAL A 606 24.41 22.26 -1.56
N ASP A 607 23.48 21.97 -0.66
CA ASP A 607 22.53 22.95 -0.18
C ASP A 607 23.14 23.93 0.85
N ASN A 608 22.35 24.94 1.24
CA ASN A 608 22.76 25.95 2.21
C ASN A 608 23.06 25.39 3.62
N ASN A 609 22.62 24.16 3.92
CA ASN A 609 22.89 23.44 5.17
C ASN A 609 24.07 22.45 5.02
N ALA A 610 24.82 22.56 3.92
CA ALA A 610 25.92 21.68 3.54
C ALA A 610 25.53 20.20 3.35
N GLN A 611 24.25 19.87 3.21
CA GLN A 611 23.83 18.52 2.79
C GLN A 611 24.16 18.31 1.32
N VAL A 612 24.49 17.08 0.94
CA VAL A 612 24.93 16.73 -0.41
C VAL A 612 23.93 15.78 -1.04
N TRP A 613 23.23 16.25 -2.05
CA TRP A 613 22.16 15.52 -2.73
C TRP A 613 22.63 15.00 -4.07
N LEU A 614 22.42 13.71 -4.35
CA LEU A 614 22.72 13.13 -5.66
C LEU A 614 21.74 13.65 -6.71
N VAL A 615 22.26 14.32 -7.73
CA VAL A 615 21.47 14.79 -8.87
C VAL A 615 21.37 13.71 -9.94
N THR A 616 22.51 13.16 -10.35
CA THR A 616 22.59 12.02 -11.26
C THR A 616 23.99 11.41 -11.20
N THR A 617 24.12 10.20 -11.72
CA THR A 617 25.39 9.46 -11.80
C THR A 617 25.58 8.90 -13.21
N GLY A 618 26.79 8.45 -13.49
CA GLY A 618 27.14 7.70 -14.68
C GLY A 618 28.57 7.23 -14.57
N ALA A 619 28.88 6.14 -15.24
CA ALA A 619 30.19 5.53 -15.20
C ALA A 619 30.73 5.21 -16.59
N LEU A 620 32.02 4.89 -16.63
CA LEU A 620 32.65 4.33 -17.79
C LEU A 620 33.62 3.23 -17.38
N ASN A 621 33.41 2.03 -17.94
CA ASN A 621 34.47 1.04 -18.04
C ASN A 621 35.53 1.50 -19.03
N GLY A 622 36.75 1.79 -18.57
CA GLY A 622 37.84 2.31 -19.40
C GLY A 622 38.23 1.42 -20.58
N ALA A 623 38.06 0.11 -20.44
CA ALA A 623 38.29 -0.83 -21.53
C ALA A 623 37.26 -0.65 -22.67
N GLN A 624 36.13 -0.03 -22.38
CA GLN A 624 35.01 0.21 -23.31
C GLN A 624 34.88 1.66 -23.77
N ARG A 625 35.94 2.46 -23.60
CA ARG A 625 36.04 3.84 -24.12
C ARG A 625 35.89 3.93 -25.65
N GLN A 626 36.11 2.81 -26.34
CA GLN A 626 36.03 2.68 -27.79
C GLN A 626 35.41 1.34 -28.16
N THR A 627 34.94 1.22 -29.40
CA THR A 627 34.40 -0.02 -29.97
C THR A 627 35.26 -0.42 -31.17
N PRO A 628 35.85 -1.64 -31.21
CA PRO A 628 35.75 -2.69 -30.20
C PRO A 628 36.51 -2.34 -28.90
N SER A 629 36.06 -2.92 -27.79
CA SER A 629 36.68 -2.75 -26.47
C SER A 629 38.16 -3.16 -26.50
N ALA A 630 39.02 -2.42 -25.80
CA ALA A 630 40.45 -2.70 -25.69
C ALA A 630 40.97 -2.34 -24.29
N PRO A 631 41.92 -3.10 -23.71
CA PRO A 631 42.53 -2.75 -22.44
C PRO A 631 43.15 -1.34 -22.43
N LEU A 632 43.35 -0.80 -21.23
CA LEU A 632 44.11 0.43 -21.01
C LEU A 632 45.62 0.11 -21.01
N GLU A 633 46.42 0.94 -21.65
CA GLU A 633 47.88 0.85 -21.55
C GLU A 633 48.35 1.50 -20.23
N PRO A 634 49.17 0.82 -19.42
CA PRO A 634 49.68 1.38 -18.17
C PRO A 634 50.39 2.73 -18.37
N ASN A 635 50.02 3.72 -17.57
CA ASN A 635 50.51 5.12 -17.60
C ASN A 635 50.23 5.89 -18.89
N HIS A 636 49.46 5.32 -19.83
CA HIS A 636 49.00 6.06 -20.99
C HIS A 636 47.88 7.01 -20.59
N MET A 637 47.95 8.23 -21.11
CA MET A 637 46.95 9.27 -20.85
C MET A 637 45.83 9.18 -21.88
N TYR A 638 44.60 8.99 -21.40
CA TYR A 638 43.40 8.93 -22.23
C TYR A 638 42.51 10.14 -21.94
N THR A 639 41.86 10.67 -22.97
CA THR A 639 40.67 11.50 -22.82
C THR A 639 39.46 10.61 -22.99
N ILE A 640 38.69 10.43 -21.91
CA ILE A 640 37.46 9.63 -21.92
C ILE A 640 36.25 10.56 -21.87
N THR A 641 35.22 10.23 -22.64
CA THR A 641 33.98 11.01 -22.71
C THR A 641 32.77 10.11 -22.61
N PHE A 642 31.83 10.46 -21.74
CA PHE A 642 30.57 9.75 -21.56
C PHE A 642 29.50 10.70 -21.01
N ARG A 643 28.26 10.22 -20.92
CA ARG A 643 27.13 10.98 -20.39
C ARG A 643 26.75 10.43 -19.01
N LEU A 644 26.36 11.30 -18.09
CA LEU A 644 25.61 10.87 -16.92
C LEU A 644 24.16 10.58 -17.33
N HIS A 645 23.49 9.70 -16.59
CA HIS A 645 22.10 9.34 -16.86
C HIS A 645 21.17 10.57 -16.83
N PHE A 646 20.07 10.48 -17.60
CA PHE A 646 19.09 11.53 -17.78
C PHE A 646 18.60 12.06 -16.44
N THR A 647 18.50 13.38 -16.33
CA THR A 647 18.05 14.02 -15.10
C THR A 647 17.30 15.31 -15.37
N THR A 648 16.46 15.67 -14.40
CA THR A 648 15.98 17.03 -14.20
C THR A 648 16.38 17.45 -12.79
N TRP A 649 16.83 18.69 -12.65
CA TRP A 649 17.19 19.25 -11.33
C TRP A 649 17.20 20.76 -11.34
N THR A 650 16.86 21.35 -10.20
CA THR A 650 16.96 22.78 -9.92
C THR A 650 18.03 23.01 -8.88
N PHE A 651 19.15 23.66 -9.24
CA PHE A 651 20.11 24.17 -8.27
C PHE A 651 19.65 25.57 -7.84
N PHE A 652 19.40 25.76 -6.55
CA PHE A 652 18.93 27.04 -6.02
C PHE A 652 20.06 28.04 -5.84
N ASN A 653 19.72 29.33 -5.88
CA ASN A 653 20.63 30.40 -5.45
C ASN A 653 21.20 30.09 -4.04
N GLY A 654 22.52 30.22 -3.89
CA GLY A 654 23.27 29.87 -2.68
C GLY A 654 23.78 28.43 -2.64
N HIS A 655 23.24 27.53 -3.46
CA HIS A 655 23.75 26.16 -3.55
C HIS A 655 25.06 26.09 -4.32
N SER A 656 25.83 25.02 -4.13
CA SER A 656 27.04 24.76 -4.92
C SER A 656 26.87 23.53 -5.80
N ILE A 657 27.38 23.61 -7.03
CA ILE A 657 27.44 22.47 -7.94
C ILE A 657 28.69 21.67 -7.57
N ARG A 658 28.53 20.38 -7.29
CA ARG A 658 29.63 19.49 -6.91
C ARG A 658 29.73 18.32 -7.89
N VAL A 659 30.96 17.93 -8.19
CA VAL A 659 31.27 16.69 -8.91
C VAL A 659 32.17 15.82 -8.04
N ALA A 660 31.71 14.60 -7.77
CA ALA A 660 32.50 13.59 -7.09
C ALA A 660 32.91 12.50 -8.10
N ILE A 661 34.19 12.13 -8.08
CA ILE A 661 34.77 11.11 -8.96
C ILE A 661 35.33 9.96 -8.12
N SER A 662 34.84 8.77 -8.40
CA SER A 662 35.26 7.52 -7.75
C SER A 662 35.63 6.47 -8.80
N ASN A 663 36.23 5.36 -8.35
CA ASN A 663 36.67 4.24 -9.19
C ASN A 663 36.07 2.90 -8.76
N ALA A 664 35.13 2.93 -7.80
CA ALA A 664 34.31 1.82 -7.35
C ALA A 664 32.98 2.37 -6.81
N MET A 665 31.89 1.60 -6.95
CA MET A 665 30.54 1.89 -6.44
C MET A 665 29.88 0.57 -5.99
N PHE A 666 30.52 -0.14 -5.06
CA PHE A 666 30.04 -1.43 -4.57
C PHE A 666 29.01 -1.23 -3.46
N PRO A 667 27.86 -1.93 -3.46
CA PRO A 667 27.60 -3.16 -4.20
C PRO A 667 26.93 -3.00 -5.56
N THR A 668 26.65 -1.77 -6.01
CA THR A 668 25.99 -1.51 -7.28
C THR A 668 26.81 -1.98 -8.49
N TYR A 669 28.08 -1.60 -8.58
CA TYR A 669 28.99 -2.03 -9.63
C TYR A 669 30.02 -3.01 -9.09
N TRP A 670 30.25 -4.08 -9.83
CA TRP A 670 31.31 -5.02 -9.50
C TRP A 670 32.67 -4.32 -9.60
N PRO A 671 33.50 -4.38 -8.55
CA PRO A 671 34.79 -3.70 -8.53
C PRO A 671 35.76 -4.31 -9.54
N SER A 672 36.69 -3.50 -10.04
CA SER A 672 37.83 -3.99 -10.82
C SER A 672 38.63 -5.04 -10.02
N ALA A 673 39.05 -6.11 -10.69
CA ALA A 673 39.89 -7.14 -10.08
C ALA A 673 41.34 -6.69 -9.81
N PHE A 674 41.74 -5.55 -10.36
CA PHE A 674 43.09 -5.01 -10.22
C PHE A 674 43.14 -4.03 -9.06
N ALA A 675 44.18 -4.12 -8.22
CA ALA A 675 44.51 -3.03 -7.32
C ALA A 675 45.25 -1.94 -8.11
N MET A 676 44.74 -0.72 -8.15
CA MET A 676 45.35 0.38 -8.88
C MET A 676 45.15 1.72 -8.19
N ASN A 677 45.88 2.75 -8.59
CA ASN A 677 45.41 4.12 -8.43
C ASN A 677 45.08 4.67 -9.82
N THR A 678 44.14 5.60 -9.89
CA THR A 678 43.81 6.33 -11.11
C THR A 678 44.25 7.77 -10.98
N SER A 679 44.86 8.31 -12.02
CA SER A 679 45.28 9.71 -12.08
C SER A 679 44.29 10.52 -12.91
N LEU A 680 43.95 11.72 -12.43
CA LEU A 680 43.12 12.71 -13.13
C LEU A 680 43.95 13.97 -13.40
N PHE A 681 44.06 14.38 -14.67
CA PHE A 681 44.87 15.52 -15.09
C PHE A 681 43.99 16.78 -15.22
N LEU A 682 44.40 17.88 -14.59
CA LEU A 682 43.55 19.07 -14.39
C LEU A 682 44.02 20.33 -15.15
N ASN A 683 45.25 20.34 -15.67
CA ASN A 683 45.78 21.51 -16.40
C ASN A 683 45.46 21.51 -17.89
N SER A 684 44.48 20.73 -18.33
CA SER A 684 44.04 20.68 -19.71
C SER A 684 42.61 21.21 -19.84
N SER A 685 42.28 21.80 -20.98
CA SER A 685 40.90 22.12 -21.35
C SER A 685 40.05 20.86 -21.63
N ALA A 686 40.56 19.67 -21.31
CA ALA A 686 39.95 18.37 -21.62
C ALA A 686 39.27 17.71 -20.40
N THR A 687 39.45 18.24 -19.19
CA THR A 687 38.77 17.74 -17.99
C THR A 687 37.67 18.72 -17.57
N PHE A 688 36.42 18.39 -17.88
CA PHE A 688 35.25 19.24 -17.64
C PHE A 688 33.94 18.45 -17.59
N ILE A 689 32.89 19.10 -17.07
CA ILE A 689 31.50 18.71 -17.28
C ILE A 689 30.76 19.78 -18.09
N ASP A 690 29.79 19.35 -18.90
CA ASP A 690 28.89 20.20 -19.67
C ASP A 690 27.45 20.01 -19.15
N LEU A 691 26.97 20.99 -18.39
CA LEU A 691 25.62 21.00 -17.83
C LEU A 691 24.59 21.48 -18.87
N PRO A 692 23.45 20.78 -19.04
CA PRO A 692 22.38 21.18 -19.96
C PRO A 692 21.43 22.19 -19.28
N VAL A 693 21.93 23.40 -19.04
CA VAL A 693 21.17 24.48 -18.38
C VAL A 693 20.03 24.96 -19.25
N ILE A 694 18.86 25.16 -18.66
CA ILE A 694 17.66 25.57 -19.37
C ILE A 694 17.33 27.02 -19.01
N LEU A 695 17.34 27.91 -19.99
CA LEU A 695 16.95 29.30 -19.77
C LEU A 695 15.45 29.39 -19.43
N PRO A 696 15.01 30.32 -18.57
CA PRO A 696 13.59 30.49 -18.22
C PRO A 696 12.70 30.71 -19.44
N LEU A 697 11.45 30.28 -19.36
CA LEU A 697 10.45 30.58 -20.39
C LEU A 697 10.12 32.08 -20.39
N SER A 698 10.03 32.70 -21.57
CA SER A 698 9.58 34.09 -21.72
C SER A 698 8.08 34.27 -21.45
N SER A 699 7.32 33.18 -21.39
CA SER A 699 5.88 33.12 -21.12
C SER A 699 5.52 31.78 -20.47
N THR A 700 4.54 31.78 -19.57
CA THR A 700 4.02 30.55 -18.94
C THR A 700 3.51 29.58 -20.01
N SER A 701 4.14 28.41 -20.17
CA SER A 701 3.55 27.31 -20.93
C SER A 701 2.41 26.70 -20.10
N PRO A 702 1.33 26.19 -20.73
CA PRO A 702 0.31 25.46 -19.98
C PRO A 702 0.97 24.30 -19.22
N SER A 703 0.63 24.15 -17.94
CA SER A 703 1.07 22.99 -17.16
C SER A 703 0.34 21.75 -17.66
N PRO A 704 0.99 20.57 -17.64
CA PRO A 704 0.29 19.30 -17.80
C PRO A 704 -0.83 19.21 -16.79
N SER A 705 -2.06 19.17 -17.30
CA SER A 705 -3.22 18.78 -16.53
C SER A 705 -3.38 17.30 -16.78
N PHE A 706 -2.70 16.48 -15.99
CA PHE A 706 -3.16 15.10 -15.90
C PHE A 706 -4.58 15.12 -15.37
N THR A 707 -5.36 14.09 -15.67
CA THR A 707 -6.45 13.74 -14.77
C THR A 707 -5.79 13.33 -13.46
N GLN A 708 -5.35 14.30 -12.66
CA GLN A 708 -5.53 14.17 -11.23
C GLN A 708 -7.01 13.80 -11.09
N GLN A 709 -7.34 12.87 -10.20
CA GLN A 709 -8.67 12.94 -9.62
C GLN A 709 -8.94 14.42 -9.35
N GLN A 710 -9.88 14.99 -10.11
CA GLN A 710 -10.21 16.40 -10.01
C GLN A 710 -10.77 16.56 -8.61
N VAL A 711 -9.93 17.03 -7.70
CA VAL A 711 -10.39 17.67 -6.48
C VAL A 711 -10.29 19.15 -6.78
N SER A 712 -11.32 19.66 -7.46
CA SER A 712 -11.55 21.09 -7.71
C SER A 712 -11.52 21.85 -6.38
N SER A 713 -10.66 22.85 -6.28
CA SER A 713 -10.46 23.72 -5.11
C SER A 713 -11.55 24.78 -4.92
N THR A 714 -12.67 24.69 -5.66
CA THR A 714 -13.87 25.53 -5.43
C THR A 714 -15.14 24.72 -5.22
N ASP A 715 -15.05 23.38 -5.28
CA ASP A 715 -16.06 22.43 -4.82
C ASP A 715 -15.54 21.69 -3.59
N ILE A 716 -15.06 22.46 -2.60
CA ILE A 716 -14.25 21.93 -1.49
C ILE A 716 -14.97 20.85 -0.65
N PHE A 717 -16.29 20.61 -0.82
CA PHE A 717 -16.99 19.44 -0.23
C PHE A 717 -18.30 19.02 -0.95
N PRO A 718 -18.28 18.37 -2.14
CA PRO A 718 -19.35 17.37 -2.35
C PRO A 718 -19.03 16.03 -3.08
N GLU A 719 -17.85 15.76 -3.63
CA GLU A 719 -17.65 14.53 -4.45
C GLU A 719 -16.62 13.50 -3.94
N LEU A 720 -16.37 13.49 -2.63
CA LEU A 720 -15.84 12.29 -1.94
C LEU A 720 -16.92 11.24 -1.67
N PHE A 721 -17.86 11.02 -2.60
CA PHE A 721 -18.91 10.02 -2.46
C PHE A 721 -19.10 9.23 -3.77
N SER A 722 -18.27 8.23 -4.01
CA SER A 722 -18.76 7.05 -4.73
C SER A 722 -18.06 5.76 -4.29
N ALA A 723 -18.90 4.83 -3.82
CA ALA A 723 -18.62 3.46 -3.40
C ALA A 723 -17.87 3.25 -2.07
N ALA A 724 -18.34 3.90 -1.00
CA ALA A 724 -18.23 3.35 0.35
C ALA A 724 -19.61 3.37 1.00
N THR A 725 -19.88 2.41 1.88
CA THR A 725 -21.08 2.32 2.71
C THR A 725 -21.54 3.71 3.18
N THR A 726 -22.83 4.01 3.01
CA THR A 726 -23.44 5.36 3.04
C THR A 726 -23.10 6.25 4.24
N ASN A 727 -22.53 5.71 5.33
CA ASN A 727 -22.34 6.41 6.60
C ASN A 727 -20.98 7.09 6.82
N LEU A 728 -19.87 6.61 6.23
CA LEU A 728 -18.53 7.21 6.44
C LEU A 728 -18.45 8.62 5.84
N ALA A 729 -19.14 8.77 4.73
CA ALA A 729 -19.35 9.99 3.98
C ALA A 729 -19.86 11.16 4.83
N VAL A 730 -20.95 10.90 5.55
CA VAL A 730 -21.63 11.84 6.44
C VAL A 730 -20.70 12.22 7.59
N VAL A 731 -20.02 11.24 8.19
CA VAL A 731 -19.11 11.45 9.32
C VAL A 731 -17.98 12.40 8.97
N ASN A 732 -17.27 12.17 7.87
CA ASN A 732 -16.16 13.02 7.45
C ASN A 732 -16.61 14.45 7.12
N LYS A 733 -17.78 14.61 6.50
CA LYS A 733 -18.38 15.94 6.25
C LYS A 733 -18.66 16.72 7.54
N LEU A 734 -19.22 16.05 8.56
CA LEU A 734 -19.57 16.68 9.84
C LEU A 734 -18.32 16.99 10.68
N ILE A 735 -17.30 16.14 10.64
CA ILE A 735 -15.99 16.41 11.24
C ILE A 735 -15.35 17.63 10.59
N ALA A 736 -15.29 17.69 9.26
CA ALA A 736 -14.75 18.85 8.54
C ALA A 736 -15.51 20.14 8.85
N HIS A 737 -16.85 20.08 8.97
CA HIS A 737 -17.64 21.22 9.42
C HIS A 737 -17.24 21.66 10.82
N THR A 738 -17.02 20.73 11.75
CA THR A 738 -16.58 21.08 13.11
C THR A 738 -15.20 21.70 13.08
N HIS A 739 -14.24 21.07 12.41
CA HIS A 739 -12.86 21.53 12.27
C HIS A 739 -12.75 22.95 11.71
N ALA A 740 -13.56 23.28 10.70
CA ALA A 740 -13.58 24.62 10.10
C ALA A 740 -14.20 25.70 11.01
N ASN A 741 -15.00 25.32 12.00
CA ASN A 741 -15.78 26.24 12.83
C ASN A 741 -15.41 26.22 14.33
N HIS A 742 -14.64 25.23 14.79
CA HIS A 742 -14.32 24.99 16.20
C HIS A 742 -12.86 24.57 16.35
N HIS A 743 -12.23 25.03 17.44
CA HIS A 743 -10.87 24.65 17.80
C HIS A 743 -10.80 23.24 18.40
N VAL A 744 -9.66 22.56 18.19
CA VAL A 744 -9.39 21.20 18.69
C VAL A 744 -9.15 21.11 20.20
N ILE A 745 -8.73 22.22 20.82
CA ILE A 745 -8.60 22.40 22.27
C ILE A 745 -9.27 23.72 22.64
N ASP A 746 -10.17 23.71 23.63
CA ASP A 746 -10.88 24.90 24.07
C ASP A 746 -10.10 25.75 25.09
N HIS A 747 -10.70 26.89 25.49
CA HIS A 747 -10.10 27.84 26.43
C HIS A 747 -9.97 27.31 27.87
N HIS A 748 -10.65 26.22 28.20
CA HIS A 748 -10.51 25.48 29.46
C HIS A 748 -9.50 24.32 29.33
N GLY A 749 -8.95 24.11 28.13
CA GLY A 749 -7.98 23.07 27.84
C GLY A 749 -8.60 21.70 27.55
N PHE A 750 -9.90 21.61 27.26
CA PHE A 750 -10.58 20.38 26.86
C PHE A 750 -10.44 20.12 25.37
N TYR A 751 -10.28 18.85 25.03
CA TYR A 751 -10.10 18.38 23.66
C TYR A 751 -11.45 18.18 22.96
N THR A 752 -11.48 18.35 21.64
CA THR A 752 -12.65 17.99 20.84
C THR A 752 -12.96 16.50 20.91
N HIS A 753 -14.24 16.16 20.93
CA HIS A 753 -14.73 14.79 20.98
C HIS A 753 -15.54 14.41 19.73
N THR A 754 -15.71 15.34 18.78
CA THR A 754 -16.59 15.16 17.62
C THR A 754 -16.18 13.95 16.78
N ALA A 755 -14.90 13.86 16.41
CA ALA A 755 -14.38 12.72 15.64
C ALA A 755 -14.58 11.39 16.36
N HIS A 756 -14.36 11.38 17.67
CA HIS A 756 -14.52 10.18 18.50
C HIS A 756 -15.96 9.70 18.54
N HIS A 757 -16.91 10.63 18.66
CA HIS A 757 -18.33 10.34 18.80
C HIS A 757 -18.94 9.91 17.47
N LEU A 758 -18.76 10.71 16.41
CA LEU A 758 -19.28 10.40 15.08
C LEU A 758 -18.64 9.14 14.51
N GLY A 759 -17.32 8.97 14.72
CA GLY A 759 -16.63 7.74 14.37
C GLY A 759 -17.16 6.53 15.13
N SER A 760 -17.40 6.64 16.45
CA SER A 760 -17.99 5.53 17.22
C SER A 760 -19.38 5.15 16.72
N LEU A 761 -20.23 6.14 16.42
CA LEU A 761 -21.55 5.91 15.84
C LEU A 761 -21.46 5.19 14.50
N HIS A 762 -20.55 5.65 13.63
CA HIS A 762 -20.29 5.02 12.34
C HIS A 762 -19.88 3.56 12.49
N PHE A 763 -18.86 3.29 13.31
CA PHE A 763 -18.34 1.94 13.49
C PHE A 763 -19.29 1.02 14.23
N LEU A 764 -20.28 1.54 14.96
CA LEU A 764 -21.38 0.78 15.58
C LEU A 764 -22.63 0.71 14.67
N ASP A 765 -22.48 1.02 13.37
CA ASP A 765 -23.52 0.93 12.34
C ASP A 765 -24.74 1.85 12.54
N ALA A 766 -24.56 3.01 13.20
CA ALA A 766 -25.60 4.02 13.29
C ALA A 766 -25.96 4.58 11.91
N THR A 767 -27.25 4.74 11.62
CA THR A 767 -27.74 5.32 10.35
C THR A 767 -27.35 6.78 10.18
N ASP A 768 -27.21 7.25 8.94
CA ASP A 768 -26.96 8.66 8.59
C ASP A 768 -27.85 9.65 9.33
N ASN A 769 -29.17 9.41 9.31
CA ASN A 769 -30.14 10.26 10.00
C ASN A 769 -29.84 10.39 11.49
N LYS A 770 -29.39 9.30 12.12
CA LYS A 770 -29.07 9.27 13.55
C LYS A 770 -27.77 10.03 13.85
N ILE A 771 -26.76 9.85 12.99
CA ILE A 771 -25.49 10.57 13.08
C ILE A 771 -25.74 12.09 12.95
N GLU A 772 -26.54 12.51 11.96
CA GLU A 772 -26.89 13.92 11.76
C GLU A 772 -27.77 14.50 12.88
N GLU A 773 -28.72 13.72 13.41
CA GLU A 773 -29.56 14.12 14.55
C GLU A 773 -28.69 14.42 15.77
N LEU A 774 -27.77 13.52 16.11
CA LEU A 774 -26.90 13.66 17.28
C LEU A 774 -25.91 14.80 17.08
N TYR A 775 -25.34 14.96 15.89
CA TYR A 775 -24.46 16.08 15.58
C TYR A 775 -25.12 17.45 15.79
N LYS A 776 -26.39 17.61 15.39
CA LYS A 776 -27.16 18.84 15.64
C LYS A 776 -27.32 19.14 17.13
N GLY A 777 -27.38 18.09 17.96
CA GLY A 777 -27.43 18.22 19.42
C GLY A 777 -26.08 18.46 20.10
N MET A 778 -24.95 18.35 19.38
CA MET A 778 -23.59 18.49 19.91
C MET A 778 -23.09 19.95 19.96
N HIS A 779 -23.93 20.94 19.68
CA HIS A 779 -23.51 22.35 19.58
C HIS A 779 -24.19 23.22 20.62
N ASP A 780 -23.47 23.54 21.69
CA ASP A 780 -23.57 24.79 22.45
C ASP A 780 -22.36 24.88 23.41
N GLU A 781 -21.24 25.42 22.91
CA GLU A 781 -20.33 26.31 23.64
C GLU A 781 -19.29 26.85 22.63
N VAL A 782 -19.52 28.10 22.19
CA VAL A 782 -18.70 28.76 21.16
C VAL A 782 -17.31 29.06 21.73
N ASN A 783 -16.29 28.36 21.21
CA ASN A 783 -14.90 28.56 21.59
C ASN A 783 -14.28 29.73 20.83
N PHE A 784 -14.43 30.94 21.34
CA PHE A 784 -13.60 32.06 20.89
C PHE A 784 -12.19 31.94 21.50
N TYR A 785 -11.14 31.99 20.68
CA TYR A 785 -9.78 32.23 21.19
C TYR A 785 -8.98 33.26 20.38
N GLN A 786 -8.00 33.86 21.06
CA GLN A 786 -7.09 34.90 20.59
C GLN A 786 -6.23 34.42 19.42
N ASP A 787 -5.88 35.36 18.54
CA ASP A 787 -4.84 35.14 17.53
C ASP A 787 -3.56 34.63 18.20
N SER A 788 -2.93 33.63 17.57
CA SER A 788 -1.67 33.10 18.07
C SER A 788 -0.61 34.21 18.10
N PRO A 789 0.29 34.21 19.11
CA PRO A 789 1.27 35.29 19.27
C PRO A 789 2.13 35.55 18.02
N HIS A 790 2.39 34.50 17.24
CA HIS A 790 2.93 34.55 15.90
C HIS A 790 2.58 33.26 15.14
N GLU A 791 2.86 33.24 13.84
CA GLU A 791 2.68 32.09 12.96
C GLU A 791 3.64 30.94 13.31
N ILE A 792 3.18 29.70 13.10
CA ILE A 792 3.96 28.48 13.18
C ILE A 792 4.35 28.05 11.76
N THR A 793 5.63 27.79 11.56
CA THR A 793 6.28 27.47 10.28
C THR A 793 7.24 26.30 10.48
N ARG A 794 7.69 25.67 9.39
CA ARG A 794 8.69 24.58 9.46
C ARG A 794 9.97 24.95 10.23
N THR A 795 10.36 26.21 10.26
CA THR A 795 11.59 26.65 10.95
C THR A 795 11.41 26.95 12.44
N ASN A 796 10.18 27.19 12.91
CA ASN A 796 9.93 27.60 14.30
C ASN A 796 8.89 26.73 15.03
N TRP A 797 8.27 25.75 14.39
CA TRP A 797 7.19 24.95 15.00
C TRP A 797 7.60 24.18 16.24
N ARG A 798 8.89 23.95 16.47
CA ARG A 798 9.40 23.35 17.72
C ARG A 798 9.47 24.33 18.90
N GLN A 799 9.50 25.64 18.65
CA GLN A 799 9.76 26.67 19.68
C GLN A 799 8.57 26.90 20.61
N SER A 800 7.36 26.54 20.17
CA SER A 800 6.10 26.78 20.89
C SER A 800 5.42 25.49 21.36
N ILE A 801 6.14 24.36 21.35
CA ILE A 801 5.59 23.07 21.78
C ILE A 801 5.19 23.15 23.26
N GLY A 802 4.00 22.65 23.58
CA GLY A 802 3.39 22.71 24.91
C GLY A 802 2.65 24.02 25.22
N ASP A 803 2.72 25.03 24.35
CA ASP A 803 2.02 26.30 24.54
C ASP A 803 0.67 26.32 23.82
N LYS A 804 -0.39 26.15 24.60
CA LYS A 804 -1.79 26.12 24.10
C LYS A 804 -2.20 27.39 23.36
N ARG A 805 -1.52 28.54 23.53
CA ARG A 805 -1.80 29.79 22.79
C ARG A 805 -1.50 29.65 21.28
N PHE A 806 -0.69 28.67 20.89
CA PHE A 806 -0.36 28.36 19.51
C PHE A 806 -1.24 27.27 18.90
N CYS A 807 -2.27 26.78 19.59
CA CYS A 807 -3.14 25.71 19.11
C CYS A 807 -3.71 25.99 17.70
N LYS A 808 -4.22 27.22 17.47
CA LYS A 808 -4.71 27.65 16.15
C LYS A 808 -3.60 27.65 15.10
N ALA A 809 -2.44 28.23 15.40
CA ALA A 809 -1.32 28.26 14.45
C ALA A 809 -0.76 26.86 14.17
N TYR A 810 -0.77 25.93 15.14
CA TYR A 810 -0.43 24.53 14.91
C TYR A 810 -1.45 23.83 14.04
N GLN A 811 -2.75 24.07 14.25
CA GLN A 811 -3.81 23.54 13.39
C GLN A 811 -3.62 24.02 11.95
N GLU A 812 -3.49 25.33 11.74
CA GLU A 812 -3.27 25.91 10.40
C GLU A 812 -1.98 25.37 9.77
N PHE A 813 -0.91 25.19 10.55
CA PHE A 813 0.35 24.61 10.09
C PHE A 813 0.19 23.15 9.67
N PHE A 814 -0.38 22.30 10.52
CA PHE A 814 -0.55 20.87 10.21
C PHE A 814 -1.60 20.62 9.14
N ASP A 815 -2.63 21.45 9.03
CA ASP A 815 -3.60 21.42 7.92
C ASP A 815 -2.88 21.63 6.60
N GLN A 816 -2.05 22.67 6.51
CA GLN A 816 -1.27 22.97 5.30
C GLN A 816 -0.27 21.86 4.98
N GLU A 817 0.45 21.38 6.00
CA GLU A 817 1.51 20.39 5.86
C GLU A 817 0.99 19.01 5.45
N LEU A 818 -0.10 18.55 6.07
CA LEU A 818 -0.73 17.29 5.70
C LEU A 818 -1.47 17.42 4.37
N ALA A 819 -2.22 18.51 4.13
CA ALA A 819 -2.91 18.72 2.86
C ALA A 819 -1.92 18.78 1.67
N ALA A 820 -0.75 19.38 1.86
CA ALA A 820 0.32 19.39 0.86
C ALA A 820 0.87 17.98 0.53
N ALA A 821 0.70 17.00 1.43
CA ALA A 821 1.08 15.61 1.20
C ALA A 821 0.01 14.79 0.48
N GLY A 822 -1.24 15.26 0.35
CA GLY A 822 -2.30 14.55 -0.37
C GLY A 822 -2.53 13.12 0.15
N ASN A 823 -2.43 12.12 -0.74
CA ASN A 823 -2.58 10.71 -0.38
C ASN A 823 -1.44 10.18 0.53
N ASP A 824 -0.31 10.88 0.60
CA ASP A 824 0.83 10.53 1.45
C ASP A 824 0.73 11.15 2.86
N TRP A 825 -0.43 11.69 3.23
CA TRP A 825 -0.62 12.35 4.53
C TRP A 825 -0.25 11.46 5.72
N ARG A 826 -0.43 10.13 5.62
CA ARG A 826 -0.02 9.19 6.69
C ARG A 826 1.49 9.16 6.88
N GLN A 827 2.25 9.15 5.79
CA GLN A 827 3.71 9.22 5.87
C GLN A 827 4.13 10.57 6.45
N LYS A 828 3.53 11.67 5.97
CA LYS A 828 3.83 13.02 6.47
C LYS A 828 3.48 13.19 7.94
N PHE A 829 2.36 12.63 8.36
CA PHE A 829 1.92 12.55 9.74
C PHE A 829 2.95 11.81 10.60
N MET A 830 3.44 10.65 10.13
CA MET A 830 4.48 9.89 10.83
C MET A 830 5.83 10.62 10.87
N GLU A 831 6.18 11.41 9.84
CA GLU A 831 7.38 12.27 9.87
C GLU A 831 7.30 13.26 11.05
N PHE A 832 6.20 14.02 11.17
CA PHE A 832 6.03 14.95 12.29
C PHE A 832 5.98 14.26 13.64
N LEU A 833 5.33 13.09 13.70
CA LEU A 833 5.19 12.34 14.93
C LEU A 833 6.54 11.75 15.41
N LEU A 834 7.39 11.27 14.50
CA LEU A 834 8.64 10.57 14.81
C LEU A 834 9.92 11.43 14.70
N ASP A 835 9.80 12.70 14.33
CA ASP A 835 10.96 13.58 14.13
C ASP A 835 11.79 13.77 15.42
N ASN A 836 13.07 13.39 15.34
CA ASN A 836 13.97 13.22 16.50
C ASN A 836 14.92 14.40 16.75
N GLU A 837 14.93 15.45 15.93
CA GLU A 837 15.92 16.55 16.07
C GLU A 837 15.82 17.33 17.39
N SER A 838 14.69 17.25 18.12
CA SER A 838 14.51 17.91 19.42
C SER A 838 13.64 17.12 20.42
N GLY A 839 13.43 15.81 20.17
CA GLY A 839 12.51 14.94 20.91
C GLY A 839 11.21 14.68 20.14
N PRO A 840 10.74 13.43 19.99
CA PRO A 840 9.65 13.12 19.07
C PRO A 840 8.26 13.45 19.65
N LEU A 841 7.38 14.05 18.82
CA LEU A 841 5.97 14.32 19.18
C LEU A 841 5.21 13.04 19.56
N ILE A 842 5.70 11.87 19.14
CA ILE A 842 5.18 10.56 19.53
C ILE A 842 5.10 10.40 21.06
N ASN A 843 5.94 11.10 21.81
CA ASN A 843 5.90 11.05 23.27
C ASN A 843 4.73 11.86 23.85
N CYS A 844 4.17 12.80 23.07
CA CYS A 844 2.99 13.56 23.48
C CYS A 844 1.69 12.76 23.32
N VAL A 845 1.71 11.54 22.75
CA VAL A 845 0.48 10.78 22.47
C VAL A 845 -0.31 10.42 23.73
N VAL A 846 0.37 10.24 24.87
CA VAL A 846 -0.27 9.94 26.17
C VAL A 846 -0.72 11.20 26.93
N ALA A 847 -0.46 12.41 26.41
CA ALA A 847 -0.86 13.65 27.05
C ALA A 847 -2.37 13.87 27.01
N GLY A 848 -2.90 14.78 27.85
CA GLY A 848 -4.34 15.07 27.87
C GLY A 848 -5.20 13.85 28.20
N VAL A 849 -4.70 12.93 29.03
CA VAL A 849 -5.34 11.63 29.27
C VAL A 849 -5.40 10.77 27.99
N ALA A 850 -4.32 10.77 27.20
CA ALA A 850 -4.15 10.08 25.93
C ALA A 850 -5.14 10.47 24.80
N HIS A 851 -5.72 11.68 24.85
CA HIS A 851 -6.57 12.20 23.79
C HIS A 851 -5.89 12.22 22.41
N PRO A 852 -4.63 12.69 22.26
CA PRO A 852 -3.97 12.66 20.96
C PRO A 852 -3.88 11.24 20.42
N LEU A 853 -3.46 10.25 21.24
CA LEU A 853 -3.41 8.84 20.84
C LEU A 853 -4.75 8.31 20.34
N ILE A 854 -5.83 8.57 21.08
CA ILE A 854 -7.20 8.17 20.69
C ILE A 854 -7.56 8.80 19.34
N HIS A 855 -7.25 10.09 19.17
CA HIS A 855 -7.54 10.85 17.96
C HIS A 855 -6.76 10.31 16.74
N ILE A 856 -5.50 9.90 16.91
CA ILE A 856 -4.71 9.24 15.87
C ILE A 856 -5.38 7.93 15.43
N GLY A 857 -5.87 7.12 16.37
CA GLY A 857 -6.62 5.90 16.04
C GLY A 857 -7.81 6.18 15.12
N TYR A 858 -8.61 7.20 15.45
CA TYR A 858 -9.72 7.64 14.60
C TYR A 858 -9.27 8.21 13.25
N ALA A 859 -8.15 8.94 13.20
CA ALA A 859 -7.63 9.48 11.94
C ALA A 859 -7.31 8.38 10.94
N PHE A 860 -6.69 7.29 11.41
CA PHE A 860 -6.31 6.16 10.57
C PHE A 860 -7.53 5.34 10.14
N GLU A 861 -8.47 5.10 11.07
CA GLU A 861 -9.67 4.31 10.80
C GLU A 861 -10.70 5.01 9.93
N LEU A 862 -10.88 6.33 10.08
CA LEU A 862 -11.80 7.13 9.26
C LEU A 862 -11.19 7.59 7.94
N ASP A 863 -9.90 7.28 7.72
CA ASP A 863 -9.09 7.80 6.62
C ASP A 863 -9.20 9.34 6.50
N SER A 864 -9.05 10.03 7.63
CA SER A 864 -9.40 11.43 7.76
C SER A 864 -8.19 12.31 8.05
N ILE A 865 -7.72 13.01 7.02
CA ILE A 865 -6.62 13.98 7.10
C ILE A 865 -6.91 15.13 8.07
N VAL A 866 -8.19 15.49 8.20
CA VAL A 866 -8.66 16.50 9.16
C VAL A 866 -8.35 16.02 10.57
N VAL A 867 -8.83 14.83 10.94
CA VAL A 867 -8.58 14.22 12.26
C VAL A 867 -7.08 14.00 12.48
N ALA A 868 -6.30 13.71 11.43
CA ALA A 868 -4.84 13.60 11.54
C ALA A 868 -4.16 14.93 11.90
N SER A 869 -4.61 16.04 11.30
CA SER A 869 -4.12 17.38 11.63
C SER A 869 -4.50 17.79 13.05
N GLU A 870 -5.75 17.52 13.44
CA GLU A 870 -6.22 17.73 14.81
C GLU A 870 -5.34 16.95 15.81
N ALA A 871 -4.98 15.70 15.50
CA ALA A 871 -4.12 14.88 16.36
C ALA A 871 -2.70 15.45 16.51
N LEU A 872 -2.05 15.90 15.42
CA LEU A 872 -0.73 16.54 15.52
C LEU A 872 -0.78 17.85 16.30
N THR A 873 -1.84 18.63 16.11
CA THR A 873 -2.09 19.85 16.87
C THR A 873 -2.21 19.56 18.36
N MET A 874 -2.98 18.52 18.71
CA MET A 874 -3.11 18.07 20.10
C MET A 874 -1.76 17.62 20.66
N CYS A 875 -0.96 16.84 19.92
CA CYS A 875 0.39 16.46 20.35
C CYS A 875 1.27 17.70 20.61
N ALA A 876 1.35 18.62 19.64
CA ALA A 876 2.20 19.81 19.72
C ALA A 876 1.81 20.74 20.88
N ALA A 877 0.52 20.84 21.20
CA ALA A 877 0.02 21.70 22.28
C ALA A 877 0.11 21.07 23.68
N SER A 878 0.48 19.78 23.80
CA SER A 878 0.29 19.00 25.04
C SER A 878 1.56 18.51 25.72
N TYR A 879 2.74 19.01 25.31
CA TYR A 879 4.01 18.72 25.96
C TYR A 879 4.05 19.23 27.40
N ASN A 880 4.27 18.34 28.38
CA ASN A 880 4.17 18.64 29.82
C ASN A 880 5.15 17.82 30.70
N TYR A 881 4.94 17.82 32.02
CA TYR A 881 5.78 17.15 33.03
C TYR A 881 6.03 15.65 32.81
N LEU A 882 5.17 14.93 32.07
CA LEU A 882 5.34 13.50 31.78
C LEU A 882 6.64 13.22 31.00
N HIS A 883 7.07 14.16 30.16
CA HIS A 883 8.27 14.09 29.32
C HIS A 883 9.57 13.96 30.10
N GLU A 884 9.60 14.33 31.39
CA GLU A 884 10.76 14.07 32.24
C GLU A 884 11.11 12.58 32.33
N VAL A 885 10.09 11.72 32.15
CA VAL A 885 10.17 10.26 32.27
C VAL A 885 9.99 9.56 30.93
N ILE A 886 8.90 9.82 30.21
CA ILE A 886 8.51 9.03 29.02
C ILE A 886 9.53 9.14 27.89
N ASP A 887 10.18 10.29 27.73
CA ASP A 887 11.25 10.51 26.72
C ASP A 887 12.51 9.67 26.99
N LYS A 888 12.68 9.18 28.22
CA LYS A 888 13.87 8.45 28.68
C LYS A 888 13.57 6.99 29.04
N LEU A 889 12.33 6.54 28.80
CA LEU A 889 11.87 5.23 29.23
C LEU A 889 12.59 4.14 28.44
N LYS A 890 13.26 3.22 29.16
CA LYS A 890 13.99 2.10 28.56
C LYS A 890 13.14 0.82 28.57
N PRO A 891 13.44 -0.18 27.73
CA PRO A 891 12.81 -1.49 27.82
C PRO A 891 13.00 -2.10 29.22
N PRO A 892 12.02 -2.89 29.73
CA PRO A 892 12.11 -3.49 31.05
C PRO A 892 13.22 -4.57 31.10
N LYS A 893 13.83 -4.75 32.27
CA LYS A 893 15.06 -5.58 32.46
C LYS A 893 14.87 -7.10 32.39
N SER A 894 13.82 -7.62 31.75
CA SER A 894 13.43 -9.05 31.67
C SER A 894 12.87 -9.62 32.99
N GLY A 895 11.66 -9.19 33.34
CA GLY A 895 10.94 -9.74 34.48
C GLY A 895 10.16 -11.02 34.18
N SER A 896 9.38 -11.49 35.15
CA SER A 896 8.62 -12.75 35.08
C SER A 896 7.13 -12.60 35.39
N LYS A 897 6.64 -11.36 35.60
CA LYS A 897 5.26 -11.08 36.01
C LYS A 897 4.45 -10.55 34.85
N SER A 898 3.16 -10.92 34.80
CA SER A 898 2.20 -10.28 33.90
C SER A 898 1.96 -8.82 34.29
N ALA A 899 1.52 -8.00 33.34
CA ALA A 899 1.12 -6.62 33.57
C ALA A 899 0.07 -6.51 34.68
N LEU A 900 -0.89 -7.43 34.70
CA LEU A 900 -1.93 -7.48 35.72
C LEU A 900 -1.41 -7.81 37.12
N THR A 901 -0.46 -8.73 37.24
CA THR A 901 0.21 -9.01 38.52
C THR A 901 0.95 -7.78 39.03
N ILE A 902 1.58 -7.00 38.13
CA ILE A 902 2.25 -5.75 38.51
C ILE A 902 1.27 -4.73 39.07
N PHE A 903 0.10 -4.55 38.46
CA PHE A 903 -0.90 -3.62 38.98
C PHE A 903 -1.46 -4.05 40.34
N GLN A 904 -1.55 -5.35 40.61
CA GLN A 904 -1.87 -5.88 41.94
C GLN A 904 -0.76 -5.58 42.97
N ASP A 905 0.50 -5.64 42.55
CA ASP A 905 1.65 -5.29 43.40
C ASP A 905 1.70 -3.78 43.69
N LEU A 906 1.42 -2.93 42.68
CA LEU A 906 1.32 -1.47 42.84
C LEU A 906 0.26 -1.10 43.88
N ARG A 907 -0.90 -1.79 43.90
CA ARG A 907 -1.92 -1.58 44.94
C ARG A 907 -1.36 -1.81 46.35
N SER A 908 -0.60 -2.88 46.52
CA SER A 908 -0.08 -3.31 47.82
C SER A 908 1.20 -2.56 48.25
N ASP A 909 1.80 -1.74 47.38
CA ASP A 909 3.05 -1.03 47.68
C ASP A 909 2.81 0.24 48.53
N HIS A 910 3.12 0.14 49.81
CA HIS A 910 2.98 1.25 50.77
C HIS A 910 3.95 2.42 50.54
N ARG A 911 4.93 2.29 49.64
CA ARG A 911 5.86 3.39 49.29
C ARG A 911 5.20 4.44 48.38
N LEU A 912 4.15 4.06 47.65
CA LEU A 912 3.44 4.94 46.73
C LEU A 912 2.57 5.97 47.48
N PRO A 913 2.37 7.17 46.90
CA PRO A 913 1.63 8.25 47.54
C PRO A 913 0.17 7.87 47.85
N LEU A 914 -0.37 8.51 48.88
CA LEU A 914 -1.78 8.48 49.26
C LEU A 914 -2.35 9.88 49.05
N PHE A 915 -3.44 9.96 48.29
CA PHE A 915 -4.14 11.22 48.02
C PHE A 915 -5.49 11.25 48.72
N ASP A 916 -6.01 12.45 48.96
CA ASP A 916 -7.28 12.67 49.67
C ASP A 916 -8.52 12.23 48.86
N GLY A 917 -8.37 12.07 47.54
CA GLY A 917 -9.42 11.63 46.62
C GLY A 917 -8.86 11.29 45.23
N PRO A 918 -9.61 10.57 44.38
CA PRO A 918 -9.22 10.25 43.01
C PRO A 918 -9.33 11.48 42.09
N GLY A 919 -8.45 11.59 41.09
CA GLY A 919 -8.54 12.67 40.09
C GLY A 919 -7.25 12.98 39.33
N VAL A 920 -7.38 13.83 38.29
CA VAL A 920 -6.28 14.25 37.41
C VAL A 920 -5.18 15.03 38.14
N ASP A 921 -5.54 15.78 39.18
CA ASP A 921 -4.61 16.60 39.97
C ASP A 921 -3.53 15.75 40.67
N ASN A 922 -3.76 14.45 40.82
CA ASN A 922 -2.82 13.52 41.42
C ASN A 922 -1.72 13.08 40.44
N LEU A 923 -1.91 13.23 39.12
CA LEU A 923 -0.98 12.69 38.12
C LEU A 923 0.40 13.35 38.19
N GLU A 924 0.47 14.67 38.27
CA GLU A 924 1.75 15.39 38.38
C GLU A 924 2.49 15.06 39.70
N PRO A 925 1.84 15.10 40.88
CA PRO A 925 2.43 14.58 42.11
C PRO A 925 2.90 13.13 42.02
N THR A 926 2.12 12.23 41.39
CA THR A 926 2.51 10.83 41.21
C THR A 926 3.77 10.71 40.38
N VAL A 927 3.86 11.39 39.25
CA VAL A 927 5.07 11.36 38.40
C VAL A 927 6.26 11.91 39.19
N LYS A 928 6.12 13.04 39.89
CA LYS A 928 7.23 13.63 40.64
C LYS A 928 7.70 12.79 41.83
N GLN A 929 6.81 12.05 42.49
CA GLN A 929 7.10 11.37 43.76
C GLN A 929 7.27 9.85 43.64
N ALA A 930 6.67 9.23 42.62
CA ALA A 930 6.52 7.78 42.54
C ALA A 930 7.19 7.14 41.31
N THR A 931 7.79 7.92 40.40
CA THR A 931 8.43 7.40 39.18
C THR A 931 9.37 6.23 39.47
N ASP A 932 10.31 6.38 40.40
CA ASP A 932 11.29 5.33 40.71
C ASP A 932 10.63 4.03 41.23
N ILE A 933 9.52 4.18 41.96
CA ILE A 933 8.75 3.04 42.46
C ILE A 933 8.02 2.36 41.31
N ILE A 934 7.36 3.12 40.44
CA ILE A 934 6.70 2.61 39.23
C ILE A 934 7.71 1.88 38.35
N LEU A 935 8.89 2.46 38.10
CA LEU A 935 9.94 1.85 37.29
C LEU A 935 10.47 0.55 37.92
N SER A 936 10.53 0.45 39.26
CA SER A 936 10.92 -0.78 39.96
C SER A 936 9.93 -1.94 39.75
N HIS A 937 8.66 -1.61 39.54
CA HIS A 937 7.61 -2.60 39.21
C HIS A 937 7.58 -2.90 37.72
N TYR A 938 7.72 -1.88 36.88
CA TYR A 938 7.86 -2.01 35.43
C TYR A 938 9.02 -2.93 35.01
N ASP A 939 10.17 -2.85 35.69
CA ASP A 939 11.32 -3.74 35.44
C ASP A 939 11.03 -5.23 35.71
N GLN A 940 9.93 -5.57 36.40
CA GLN A 940 9.49 -6.94 36.66
C GLN A 940 8.50 -7.49 35.62
N TRP A 941 8.15 -6.69 34.61
CA TRP A 941 7.22 -7.10 33.56
C TRP A 941 7.88 -8.10 32.60
N LEU A 942 7.17 -9.22 32.37
CA LEU A 942 7.52 -10.21 31.37
C LEU A 942 7.09 -9.72 30.00
N VAL A 943 8.05 -9.22 29.22
CA VAL A 943 7.82 -8.72 27.87
C VAL A 943 8.48 -9.66 26.87
N ASN A 944 7.68 -10.42 26.12
CA ASN A 944 8.19 -11.17 24.98
C ASN A 944 8.26 -10.24 23.76
N VAL A 945 9.39 -9.55 23.61
CA VAL A 945 9.59 -8.58 22.52
C VAL A 945 9.42 -9.21 21.13
N ASN A 946 9.52 -10.54 20.98
CA ASN A 946 9.34 -11.24 19.71
C ASN A 946 7.87 -11.45 19.33
N ASP A 947 6.94 -11.12 20.22
CA ASP A 947 5.50 -11.31 20.04
C ASP A 947 4.74 -10.08 20.54
N LEU A 948 4.84 -8.99 19.77
CA LEU A 948 4.26 -7.69 20.12
C LEU A 948 2.73 -7.73 20.15
N GLU A 949 2.08 -8.56 19.34
CA GLU A 949 0.63 -8.74 19.35
C GLU A 949 0.15 -9.26 20.71
N LYS A 950 0.85 -10.23 21.31
CA LYS A 950 0.54 -10.70 22.66
C LYS A 950 0.73 -9.62 23.73
N ILE A 951 1.68 -8.70 23.55
CA ILE A 951 1.86 -7.57 24.47
C ILE A 951 0.68 -6.61 24.34
N VAL A 952 0.25 -6.27 23.12
CA VAL A 952 -0.93 -5.43 22.88
C VAL A 952 -2.18 -6.07 23.48
N GLU A 953 -2.37 -7.37 23.26
CA GLU A 953 -3.47 -8.16 23.82
C GLU A 953 -3.46 -8.15 25.36
N GLU A 954 -2.31 -8.42 25.99
CA GLU A 954 -2.16 -8.42 27.45
C GLU A 954 -2.50 -7.05 28.05
N LEU A 955 -2.00 -5.97 27.45
CA LEU A 955 -2.28 -4.61 27.90
C LEU A 955 -3.75 -4.23 27.68
N PHE A 956 -4.37 -4.68 26.60
CA PHE A 956 -5.78 -4.45 26.36
C PHE A 956 -6.61 -5.13 27.45
N ASP A 957 -6.36 -6.40 27.74
CA ASP A 957 -7.05 -7.14 28.81
C ASP A 957 -6.89 -6.46 30.17
N LEU A 958 -5.67 -5.97 30.48
CA LEU A 958 -5.42 -5.17 31.68
C LEU A 958 -6.36 -3.96 31.74
N THR A 959 -6.49 -3.18 30.65
CA THR A 959 -7.37 -2.01 30.66
C THR A 959 -8.84 -2.34 30.84
N VAL A 960 -9.29 -3.50 30.33
CA VAL A 960 -10.66 -3.99 30.56
C VAL A 960 -10.87 -4.32 32.04
N TYR A 961 -9.89 -4.93 32.70
CA TYR A 961 -9.95 -5.15 34.16
C TYR A 961 -9.89 -3.85 34.95
N LEU A 962 -9.02 -2.91 34.57
CA LEU A 962 -8.94 -1.60 35.23
C LEU A 962 -10.27 -0.85 35.13
N TYR A 963 -10.94 -0.92 33.99
CA TYR A 963 -12.23 -0.28 33.78
C TYR A 963 -13.39 -1.03 34.47
N GLY A 964 -13.53 -2.33 34.21
CA GLY A 964 -14.71 -3.11 34.57
C GLY A 964 -14.64 -3.81 35.92
N ALA A 965 -13.47 -3.88 36.57
CA ALA A 965 -13.24 -4.70 37.77
C ALA A 965 -12.74 -3.92 39.00
N THR A 966 -12.91 -2.59 39.02
CA THR A 966 -12.35 -1.71 40.09
C THR A 966 -13.39 -0.93 40.89
N HIS A 967 -14.68 -1.12 40.62
CA HIS A 967 -15.77 -0.50 41.39
C HIS A 967 -16.09 -1.31 42.66
N LYS A 968 -16.92 -0.76 43.55
CA LYS A 968 -17.36 -1.49 44.75
C LYS A 968 -18.38 -2.58 44.40
N PRO A 969 -18.38 -3.75 45.05
CA PRO A 969 -19.31 -4.84 44.73
C PRO A 969 -20.80 -4.46 44.78
N ASP A 970 -21.17 -3.52 45.65
CA ASP A 970 -22.53 -3.04 45.91
C ASP A 970 -22.84 -1.67 45.26
N GLN A 971 -21.86 -1.03 44.62
CA GLN A 971 -22.00 0.27 43.95
C GLN A 971 -21.18 0.26 42.64
N ILE A 972 -21.86 0.05 41.51
CA ILE A 972 -21.23 0.03 40.19
C ILE A 972 -21.10 1.47 39.70
N GLU A 973 -19.91 2.03 39.89
CA GLU A 973 -19.56 3.36 39.45
C GLU A 973 -18.27 3.27 38.62
N PHE A 974 -18.34 3.65 37.34
CA PHE A 974 -17.20 3.56 36.44
C PHE A 974 -16.34 4.83 36.48
N ASP A 975 -15.03 4.66 36.30
CA ASP A 975 -14.05 5.74 36.42
C ASP A 975 -13.73 6.40 35.06
N PHE A 976 -13.76 7.73 35.03
CA PHE A 976 -13.50 8.53 33.84
C PHE A 976 -12.06 8.40 33.31
N PHE A 977 -11.07 8.18 34.17
CA PHE A 977 -9.67 8.06 33.75
C PHE A 977 -9.33 6.63 33.34
N LEU A 978 -9.92 5.63 34.00
CA LEU A 978 -9.68 4.22 33.64
C LEU A 978 -10.30 3.85 32.29
N LEU A 979 -11.45 4.43 31.90
CA LEU A 979 -12.00 4.23 30.55
C LEU A 979 -11.11 4.83 29.45
N HIS A 980 -10.33 5.89 29.75
CA HIS A 980 -9.41 6.47 28.77
C HIS A 980 -8.25 5.51 28.47
N LEU A 981 -7.80 4.73 29.47
CA LEU A 981 -6.82 3.67 29.23
C LEU A 981 -7.35 2.62 28.25
N LEU A 982 -8.60 2.16 28.44
CA LEU A 982 -9.27 1.21 27.55
C LEU A 982 -9.37 1.73 26.12
N THR A 983 -9.86 2.95 25.95
CA THR A 983 -10.06 3.54 24.62
C THR A 983 -8.74 3.88 23.91
N SER A 984 -7.68 4.17 24.68
CA SER A 984 -6.33 4.37 24.15
C SER A 984 -5.70 3.08 23.65
N MET A 985 -5.94 1.94 24.32
CA MET A 985 -5.47 0.64 23.82
C MET A 985 -6.14 0.23 22.51
N ASN A 986 -7.41 0.62 22.31
CA ASN A 986 -8.06 0.44 21.00
C ASN A 986 -7.36 1.25 19.91
N ALA A 987 -6.93 2.48 20.21
CA ALA A 987 -6.14 3.27 19.26
C ALA A 987 -4.76 2.68 18.99
N ILE A 988 -4.04 2.19 20.02
CA ILE A 988 -2.74 1.51 19.85
C ILE A 988 -2.85 0.31 18.91
N ARG A 989 -3.88 -0.52 19.07
CA ARG A 989 -4.16 -1.67 18.19
C ARG A 989 -4.25 -1.26 16.72
N MET A 990 -4.82 -0.09 16.45
CA MET A 990 -5.00 0.41 15.09
C MET A 990 -3.75 1.01 14.48
N ILE A 991 -2.96 1.75 15.27
CA ILE A 991 -1.75 2.41 14.75
C ILE A 991 -0.57 1.45 14.65
N TYR A 992 -0.54 0.42 15.50
CA TYR A 992 0.60 -0.49 15.62
C TYR A 992 1.04 -1.14 14.30
N PRO A 993 0.14 -1.65 13.42
CA PRO A 993 0.51 -2.19 12.11
C PRO A 993 1.15 -1.18 11.17
N HIS A 994 0.98 0.12 11.41
CA HIS A 994 1.53 1.20 10.60
C HIS A 994 2.89 1.70 11.10
N LEU A 995 3.40 1.18 12.22
CA LEU A 995 4.70 1.54 12.77
C LEU A 995 5.78 0.65 12.15
N ASN A 996 6.35 1.10 11.02
CA ASN A 996 7.45 0.40 10.33
C ASN A 996 8.74 0.28 11.17
N ASN A 997 8.85 1.06 12.25
CA ASN A 997 9.95 1.00 13.20
C ASN A 997 9.53 0.25 14.47
N ARG A 998 10.02 -0.98 14.61
CA ARG A 998 9.76 -1.85 15.77
C ARG A 998 10.13 -1.22 17.11
N GLN A 999 11.21 -0.44 17.18
CA GLN A 999 11.63 0.22 18.42
C GLN A 999 10.65 1.31 18.84
N VAL A 1000 10.06 2.02 17.88
CA VAL A 1000 9.01 3.02 18.13
C VAL A 1000 7.74 2.35 18.66
N ALA A 1001 7.34 1.23 18.03
CA ALA A 1001 6.18 0.45 18.45
C ALA A 1001 6.34 -0.08 19.89
N GLU A 1002 7.51 -0.65 20.20
CA GLU A 1002 7.87 -1.08 21.56
C GLU A 1002 7.82 0.08 22.56
N HIS A 1003 8.39 1.23 22.19
CA HIS A 1003 8.45 2.40 23.05
C HIS A 1003 7.06 2.96 23.40
N ILE A 1004 6.11 3.00 22.46
CA ILE A 1004 4.73 3.43 22.74
C ILE A 1004 4.04 2.52 23.75
N LEU A 1005 4.23 1.19 23.65
CA LEU A 1005 3.67 0.23 24.60
C LEU A 1005 4.25 0.43 26.00
N TYR A 1006 5.53 0.75 26.09
CA TYR A 1006 6.20 1.05 27.36
C TYR A 1006 5.70 2.36 27.97
N GLN A 1007 5.54 3.41 27.15
CA GLN A 1007 4.95 4.68 27.60
C GLN A 1007 3.52 4.49 28.10
N PHE A 1008 2.72 3.71 27.37
CA PHE A 1008 1.37 3.38 27.78
C PHE A 1008 1.34 2.65 29.13
N PHE A 1009 2.19 1.65 29.35
CA PHE A 1009 2.27 0.93 30.63
C PHE A 1009 2.59 1.88 31.80
N TYR A 1010 3.60 2.74 31.62
CA TYR A 1010 3.98 3.72 32.63
C TYR A 1010 2.83 4.70 32.93
N PHE A 1011 2.22 5.23 31.87
CA PHE A 1011 1.09 6.15 31.95
C PHE A 1011 -0.13 5.52 32.63
N ALA A 1012 -0.47 4.27 32.29
CA ALA A 1012 -1.52 3.50 32.94
C ALA A 1012 -1.24 3.28 34.43
N SER A 1013 0.02 3.05 34.80
CA SER A 1013 0.44 2.91 36.21
C SER A 1013 0.24 4.23 36.97
N ALA A 1014 0.62 5.36 36.37
CA ALA A 1014 0.43 6.69 36.96
C ALA A 1014 -1.06 7.03 37.13
N ILE A 1015 -1.90 6.75 36.13
CA ILE A 1015 -3.36 6.92 36.24
C ILE A 1015 -3.93 6.05 37.36
N TYR A 1016 -3.57 4.77 37.41
CA TYR A 1016 -4.06 3.85 38.43
C TYR A 1016 -3.70 4.33 39.85
N ILE A 1017 -2.50 4.87 40.03
CA ILE A 1017 -2.09 5.48 41.31
C ILE A 1017 -2.88 6.75 41.61
N GLY A 1018 -3.06 7.62 40.61
CA GLY A 1018 -3.85 8.85 40.74
C GLY A 1018 -5.33 8.60 41.05
N GLN A 1019 -5.87 7.43 40.65
CA GLN A 1019 -7.21 6.96 41.02
C GLN A 1019 -7.24 6.18 42.34
N LEU A 1020 -6.21 6.29 43.18
CA LEU A 1020 -6.10 5.64 44.49
C LEU A 1020 -5.95 4.10 44.46
N ARG A 1021 -5.47 3.55 43.34
CA ARG A 1021 -5.14 2.11 43.18
C ARG A 1021 -6.31 1.20 43.57
N PRO A 1022 -7.49 1.37 42.96
CA PRO A 1022 -8.67 0.61 43.33
C PRO A 1022 -8.44 -0.89 43.14
N GLU A 1023 -9.06 -1.71 43.98
CA GLU A 1023 -8.89 -3.16 43.93
C GLU A 1023 -9.36 -3.75 42.61
N ILE A 1024 -8.49 -4.50 41.93
CA ILE A 1024 -8.84 -5.20 40.69
C ILE A 1024 -9.45 -6.55 41.05
N ASN A 1025 -10.76 -6.59 41.24
CA ASN A 1025 -11.50 -7.79 41.55
C ASN A 1025 -12.15 -8.41 40.29
N LYS A 1026 -11.43 -9.37 39.68
CA LYS A 1026 -11.85 -10.07 38.46
C LYS A 1026 -13.23 -10.70 38.53
N THR A 1027 -13.68 -11.13 39.72
CA THR A 1027 -14.99 -11.78 39.87
C THR A 1027 -16.13 -10.82 39.54
N LEU A 1028 -15.92 -9.51 39.67
CA LEU A 1028 -16.90 -8.49 39.29
C LEU A 1028 -17.26 -8.53 37.80
N ILE A 1029 -16.39 -9.08 36.94
CA ILE A 1029 -16.69 -9.30 35.53
C ILE A 1029 -17.06 -10.77 35.31
N HIS A 1030 -16.19 -11.71 35.71
CA HIS A 1030 -16.34 -13.12 35.34
C HIS A 1030 -17.57 -13.78 35.95
N ASP A 1031 -17.98 -13.38 37.16
CA ASP A 1031 -19.19 -13.87 37.84
C ASP A 1031 -20.43 -13.01 37.49
N TYR A 1032 -20.30 -11.98 36.65
CA TYR A 1032 -21.43 -11.18 36.21
C TYR A 1032 -22.33 -12.05 35.31
N ASN A 1033 -23.49 -12.43 35.86
CA ASN A 1033 -24.38 -13.38 35.24
C ASN A 1033 -25.12 -12.74 34.06
N ILE A 1034 -24.75 -13.14 32.85
CA ILE A 1034 -25.44 -12.73 31.62
C ILE A 1034 -26.05 -13.96 30.94
N ASP A 1035 -27.27 -13.80 30.45
CA ASP A 1035 -27.91 -14.73 29.54
C ASP A 1035 -27.35 -14.49 28.14
N TYR A 1036 -26.28 -15.20 27.77
CA TYR A 1036 -25.58 -15.02 26.49
C TYR A 1036 -26.50 -15.12 25.25
N ALA A 1037 -27.65 -15.80 25.37
CA ALA A 1037 -28.64 -15.84 24.28
C ALA A 1037 -29.34 -14.49 24.07
N LYS A 1038 -29.55 -13.72 25.15
CA LYS A 1038 -30.26 -12.43 25.14
C LYS A 1038 -29.33 -11.22 25.24
N GLN A 1039 -28.28 -11.29 26.04
CA GLN A 1039 -27.33 -10.21 26.33
C GLN A 1039 -26.04 -10.37 25.49
N ASN A 1040 -26.19 -10.53 24.17
CA ASN A 1040 -25.09 -10.63 23.19
C ASN A 1040 -24.69 -9.26 22.60
N TRP A 1041 -23.75 -9.21 21.65
CA TRP A 1041 -23.32 -7.94 21.05
C TRP A 1041 -24.43 -7.19 20.31
N ASN A 1042 -25.43 -7.86 19.73
CA ASN A 1042 -26.57 -7.18 19.14
C ASN A 1042 -27.39 -6.45 20.21
N TYR A 1043 -27.60 -7.10 21.37
CA TYR A 1043 -28.21 -6.45 22.53
C TYR A 1043 -27.40 -5.24 22.98
N VAL A 1044 -26.08 -5.39 23.15
CA VAL A 1044 -25.20 -4.29 23.58
C VAL A 1044 -25.28 -3.11 22.60
N ILE A 1045 -25.20 -3.37 21.29
CA ILE A 1045 -25.29 -2.34 20.26
C ILE A 1045 -26.67 -1.69 20.26
N GLU A 1046 -27.75 -2.48 20.26
CA GLU A 1046 -29.12 -1.96 20.29
C GLU A 1046 -29.38 -1.09 21.53
N GLN A 1047 -29.00 -1.56 22.72
CA GLN A 1047 -29.16 -0.80 23.95
C GLN A 1047 -28.31 0.48 23.93
N SER A 1048 -27.11 0.43 23.34
CA SER A 1048 -26.27 1.62 23.16
C SER A 1048 -26.86 2.65 22.18
N MET A 1049 -27.69 2.21 21.23
CA MET A 1049 -28.36 3.07 20.25
C MET A 1049 -29.70 3.66 20.75
N ASN A 1050 -30.31 3.00 21.73
CA ASN A 1050 -31.60 3.40 22.29
C ASN A 1050 -31.49 3.97 23.71
N THR A 1051 -30.27 4.12 24.23
CA THR A 1051 -30.03 4.77 25.51
C THR A 1051 -30.05 6.28 25.37
N ASP A 1052 -30.51 6.88 26.44
CA ASP A 1052 -30.42 8.28 26.78
C ASP A 1052 -28.97 8.83 26.80
N LEU A 1053 -27.98 7.93 26.81
CA LEU A 1053 -26.55 8.22 26.83
C LEU A 1053 -25.87 8.22 25.45
N ILE A 1054 -26.62 7.98 24.37
CA ILE A 1054 -26.08 7.95 23.00
C ILE A 1054 -25.42 9.29 22.60
N GLY A 1055 -25.84 10.39 23.23
CA GLY A 1055 -25.22 11.72 23.09
C GLY A 1055 -23.91 11.89 23.87
N HIS A 1056 -23.40 10.88 24.56
CA HIS A 1056 -22.16 10.96 25.34
C HIS A 1056 -20.99 10.28 24.63
N SER A 1057 -20.03 11.07 24.16
CA SER A 1057 -18.88 10.61 23.37
C SER A 1057 -18.03 9.50 24.01
N HIS A 1058 -17.94 9.47 25.35
CA HIS A 1058 -17.15 8.44 26.06
C HIS A 1058 -17.83 7.08 26.13
N PHE A 1059 -19.16 7.05 26.18
CA PHE A 1059 -19.91 5.81 26.35
C PHE A 1059 -19.77 4.94 25.09
N LEU A 1060 -19.99 5.53 23.91
CA LEU A 1060 -19.85 4.81 22.64
C LEU A 1060 -18.41 4.37 22.37
N LYS A 1061 -17.40 5.18 22.74
CA LYS A 1061 -15.98 4.78 22.66
C LYS A 1061 -15.72 3.49 23.45
N VAL A 1062 -16.27 3.35 24.66
CA VAL A 1062 -16.10 2.16 25.51
C VAL A 1062 -16.77 0.94 24.88
N ILE A 1063 -18.04 1.05 24.49
CA ILE A 1063 -18.79 -0.06 23.88
C ILE A 1063 -18.08 -0.56 22.62
N ARG A 1064 -17.68 0.36 21.76
CA ARG A 1064 -16.91 0.06 20.55
C ARG A 1064 -15.59 -0.62 20.87
N SER A 1065 -14.80 -0.09 21.81
CA SER A 1065 -13.49 -0.64 22.15
C SER A 1065 -13.59 -2.10 22.65
N LEU A 1066 -14.61 -2.42 23.44
CA LEU A 1066 -14.84 -3.79 23.92
C LEU A 1066 -15.28 -4.73 22.79
N ARG A 1067 -16.15 -4.28 21.88
CA ARG A 1067 -16.58 -5.08 20.72
C ARG A 1067 -15.41 -5.39 19.80
N ASP A 1068 -14.64 -4.36 19.45
CA ASP A 1068 -13.50 -4.49 18.54
C ASP A 1068 -12.42 -5.40 19.15
N ALA A 1069 -12.23 -5.36 20.47
CA ALA A 1069 -11.32 -6.27 21.17
C ALA A 1069 -11.77 -7.75 21.10
N GLU A 1070 -13.07 -8.04 21.29
CA GLU A 1070 -13.56 -9.43 21.21
C GLU A 1070 -13.49 -9.96 19.77
N ALA A 1071 -13.71 -9.11 18.77
CA ALA A 1071 -13.57 -9.48 17.36
C ALA A 1071 -12.12 -9.85 17.00
N VAL A 1072 -11.13 -9.24 17.66
CA VAL A 1072 -9.70 -9.44 17.34
C VAL A 1072 -9.07 -10.54 18.20
N TYR A 1073 -9.33 -10.53 19.51
CA TYR A 1073 -8.69 -11.44 20.48
C TYR A 1073 -9.56 -12.63 20.86
N GLY A 1074 -10.76 -12.74 20.28
CA GLY A 1074 -11.68 -13.84 20.47
C GLY A 1074 -12.37 -13.86 21.84
N PHE A 1075 -13.14 -14.92 22.08
CA PHE A 1075 -13.95 -15.09 23.27
C PHE A 1075 -13.09 -15.51 24.49
N LYS A 1076 -12.97 -14.62 25.49
CA LYS A 1076 -12.20 -14.84 26.73
C LYS A 1076 -13.09 -15.02 27.95
N ASP A 1077 -13.91 -16.08 27.95
CA ASP A 1077 -14.95 -16.31 28.97
C ASP A 1077 -15.91 -15.09 29.14
N GLY A 1078 -16.19 -14.44 28.00
CA GLY A 1078 -17.03 -13.26 27.92
C GLY A 1078 -16.42 -12.00 28.54
N LEU A 1079 -15.10 -11.92 28.80
CA LEU A 1079 -14.44 -10.75 29.40
C LEU A 1079 -14.92 -9.42 28.81
N TYR A 1080 -14.94 -9.28 27.48
CA TYR A 1080 -15.34 -8.04 26.82
C TYR A 1080 -16.86 -7.86 26.81
N LEU A 1081 -17.61 -8.87 26.35
CA LEU A 1081 -19.07 -8.82 26.30
C LEU A 1081 -19.72 -8.60 27.68
N LYS A 1082 -19.31 -9.34 28.72
CA LYS A 1082 -19.79 -9.16 30.11
C LYS A 1082 -19.50 -7.77 30.61
N THR A 1083 -18.31 -7.23 30.31
CA THR A 1083 -17.98 -5.84 30.66
C THR A 1083 -18.90 -4.86 29.95
N ALA A 1084 -19.19 -5.06 28.66
CA ALA A 1084 -20.06 -4.18 27.88
C ALA A 1084 -21.53 -4.23 28.36
N VAL A 1085 -22.07 -5.42 28.62
CA VAL A 1085 -23.41 -5.62 29.19
C VAL A 1085 -23.51 -4.94 30.56
N LYS A 1086 -22.53 -5.18 31.43
CA LYS A 1086 -22.44 -4.55 32.74
C LYS A 1086 -22.35 -3.04 32.64
N THR A 1087 -21.61 -2.48 31.69
CA THR A 1087 -21.55 -1.04 31.43
C THR A 1087 -22.95 -0.52 31.12
N ILE A 1088 -23.64 -1.12 30.16
CA ILE A 1088 -24.97 -0.68 29.70
C ILE A 1088 -26.01 -0.71 30.82
N GLU A 1089 -26.02 -1.76 31.63
CA GLU A 1089 -27.05 -1.97 32.65
C GLU A 1089 -26.90 -1.07 33.87
N ASN A 1090 -25.71 -0.54 34.11
CA ASN A 1090 -25.39 0.15 35.36
C ASN A 1090 -25.03 1.63 35.18
N ILE A 1091 -24.78 2.10 33.96
CA ILE A 1091 -24.53 3.52 33.71
C ILE A 1091 -25.85 4.29 33.58
N ASN A 1092 -26.03 5.36 34.36
CA ASN A 1092 -27.21 6.21 34.31
C ASN A 1092 -26.84 7.70 34.17
N LYS A 1093 -27.80 8.53 33.73
CA LYS A 1093 -27.62 9.96 33.47
C LYS A 1093 -27.24 10.79 34.71
N GLU A 1094 -27.59 10.36 35.91
CA GLU A 1094 -27.44 11.19 37.12
C GLU A 1094 -26.02 11.18 37.72
N ASN A 1095 -25.22 10.14 37.46
CA ASN A 1095 -23.81 10.03 37.90
C ASN A 1095 -22.97 9.22 36.89
N MET A 1096 -22.83 9.70 35.66
CA MET A 1096 -22.27 8.89 34.54
C MET A 1096 -20.87 8.32 34.78
N TRP A 1097 -19.95 9.10 35.36
CA TRP A 1097 -18.58 8.66 35.63
C TRP A 1097 -18.07 9.30 36.91
N ILE A 1098 -17.36 8.54 37.76
CA ILE A 1098 -16.63 9.14 38.88
C ILE A 1098 -15.40 9.86 38.33
N GLY A 1099 -15.11 11.04 38.91
CA GLY A 1099 -13.89 11.80 38.62
C GLY A 1099 -13.95 12.60 37.31
N GLY A 1100 -15.07 12.60 36.58
CA GLY A 1100 -15.27 13.37 35.36
C GLY A 1100 -15.68 14.84 35.61
N PRO A 1101 -15.61 15.70 34.57
CA PRO A 1101 -15.86 17.15 34.66
C PRO A 1101 -17.29 17.55 35.08
N THR A 1102 -18.22 16.59 35.18
CA THR A 1102 -19.59 16.80 35.68
C THR A 1102 -19.66 16.97 37.20
N ASN A 1103 -18.57 16.75 37.95
CA ASN A 1103 -18.54 17.01 39.39
C ASN A 1103 -18.38 18.53 39.66
N PRO A 1104 -19.35 19.20 40.32
CA PRO A 1104 -19.32 20.65 40.55
C PRO A 1104 -18.09 21.14 41.34
N ARG A 1105 -17.40 20.24 42.08
CA ARG A 1105 -16.14 20.57 42.77
C ARG A 1105 -14.96 20.74 41.82
N GLN A 1106 -14.90 20.03 40.69
CA GLN A 1106 -13.79 20.11 39.73
C GLN A 1106 -14.00 21.18 38.65
N LEU A 1107 -15.24 21.52 38.32
CA LEU A 1107 -15.59 22.68 37.47
C LEU A 1107 -15.07 24.02 38.03
N ASN A 1108 -14.87 24.13 39.35
CA ASN A 1108 -14.28 25.29 39.99
C ASN A 1108 -12.74 25.29 39.98
N VAL A 1109 -12.10 24.14 39.75
CA VAL A 1109 -10.65 23.99 39.68
C VAL A 1109 -10.15 24.31 38.26
N LEU A 1110 -10.89 23.89 37.22
CA LEU A 1110 -10.63 24.22 35.82
C LEU A 1110 -10.84 25.71 35.47
N LYS A 1111 -11.53 26.48 36.33
CA LYS A 1111 -11.62 27.95 36.21
C LYS A 1111 -10.44 28.70 36.83
N ARG A 1112 -9.49 28.00 37.46
CA ARG A 1112 -8.34 28.60 38.19
C ARG A 1112 -6.96 28.19 37.67
N ALA A 1113 -6.87 27.22 36.76
CA ALA A 1113 -5.70 27.00 35.91
C ALA A 1113 -5.82 27.86 34.65
#